data_AF-A0A8B9RLR1-F1
#
_entry.id   AF-A0A8B9RLR1-F1
#
_cell.length_a   1.000
_cell.length_b   1.000
_cell.length_c   1.000
_cell.angle_alpha   90.00
_cell.angle_beta   90.00
_cell.angle_gamma   90.00
#
_symmetry.space_group_name_H-M   'P 1'
#
loop_
_entity.id
_entity.type
_entity.pdbx_description
1 polymer ?
#
loop_
_entity_poly.entity_id
_entity_poly.type
_entity_poly.pdbx_seq_one_letter_code
_entity_poly.pdbx_strand_id
1 'polypeptide(L)'
;MATNVDLGPDDKWNRYEVLIWLNDILETEFTQVDQICSGACFCQLMDWLFPGSINMSEVNFQSQNEADFRQNYTILQAGFKKMDVTKVRLFLPANFTLLKWFKKFFQANLSGQVYNPAEARRGQTIQSRKHRIAEKKELSDNAFSCSELMLRFIQTHCLPTGANKVSQQTARHVLGLQYPKDISAAAKQNPYCVYFYGKVALGEESEEENLACVVLLGFFDEKAAKHRIRILDVFKFVDSVDDTITSLVGTLERFEVPTSNMAAFYVDDQDEISAKVGAKLKELCPKVVALGGLYDLANSACHTGVTALSKEVQELVNNIHEHYSTCSTKNNNLKELFAGFSSFDSSAPPLSSNCKSFCGLVHRVLEMWTDLITYFSSCSENDDKAKHICSQLQNPKLRLTFMFLDHGLGPLNAFNDRLERREGSARADLVQILREASGLLRSYASSFLHPQAVVRFLKERDPAVLENTKLYLPSTEVNFGGAAVEDFLSEKEAELADSLKAFQDECLEFYKALTACVAEGLPLSDGILRSMSQLLSPDGRLKVTGKAVTYLGAQFGLAATAEASAQLRDEFLEYQLIEEGDSTPADVPNRSLEQHWSCVLKTIGQDSAFKRLILSLLALPCPPLEAEKVFAQNGDTSRLDESLADSDSDNPKIVESTNDDSSSELASTMTSPAINGRRRKTSSKSMQLIGLLKKNIKKSFFIDGKGFGVGELVWGKVKGFSWWPGLVVAWKSKNSPPLMRRVEWFGDGMYSEVRIQRLLPFAAIAKCFCNNSYASLPAYKDAIYQVLELASERCSKTFSATGNKEEEAKAMLSWAFEGFQPTGPEGFTPPSSYEQMAHEVTAKGRKIEDFCLSCGTANIAIFHPLFEGSLCLKCKENFTETLFRYDEDGYQSYCTVCCAGLEVILCGNASCCRCFCKDCLNVLVGPETFDKLKDVDPWSCYICLPPKKYGILKLRPDWSVRVQEFFANNSAFEFEPHRVYPSIPAHKRRPIKVLSLFDGIATGYLVLKDLGFKIERYIASEICEDSIAVGMIKHEGKLEYVNDVRTITRKHLAEWGPFDLLIGGSPCNDLSMVNPARKGLFEGTGRLFFEYYRMLTMMRPKEDDDRPFFWLFENVVAMSAHDKADICRFLECNPILIDAVKVSPAHRARYFWGNLPGMNRPLATSLTDKLDLQDCLEIGRTAKFNKVRTITTKSNSIKQGKMGPLPVSMNGKEDYLWCTELESIFGFPKHYTDVNNMGRGQRQKVLGRSWSVPVIRHLFAPLKDYFECES
;
A
#
# COMPACT_ATOMS: atom_id res chain seq x y z
N MET A 1 5.25 -46.42 -43.17
CA MET A 1 5.22 -45.08 -42.54
C MET A 1 4.54 -45.24 -41.19
N ALA A 2 5.03 -44.58 -40.15
CA ALA A 2 4.47 -44.72 -38.80
C ALA A 2 3.20 -43.86 -38.62
N THR A 3 2.23 -44.38 -37.88
CA THR A 3 1.06 -43.64 -37.39
C THR A 3 1.47 -42.82 -36.17
N ASN A 4 1.44 -41.49 -36.28
CA ASN A 4 1.78 -40.58 -35.19
C ASN A 4 0.66 -40.54 -34.13
N VAL A 5 1.02 -40.40 -32.85
CA VAL A 5 0.09 -40.34 -31.72
C VAL A 5 0.39 -39.15 -30.81
N ASP A 6 -0.64 -38.62 -30.13
CA ASP A 6 -0.53 -37.59 -29.10
C ASP A 6 -1.11 -38.13 -27.76
N LEU A 7 -0.55 -37.70 -26.63
CA LEU A 7 -1.06 -38.06 -25.29
C LEU A 7 -2.26 -37.18 -24.91
N GLY A 8 -3.35 -37.78 -24.46
CA GLY A 8 -4.59 -37.11 -24.05
C GLY A 8 -4.92 -37.27 -22.56
N PRO A 9 -5.98 -36.61 -22.06
CA PRO A 9 -6.40 -36.63 -20.65
C PRO A 9 -6.78 -38.03 -20.12
N ASP A 10 -7.12 -38.95 -21.02
CA ASP A 10 -7.58 -40.31 -20.70
C ASP A 10 -6.43 -41.33 -20.57
N ASP A 11 -5.18 -40.96 -20.89
CA ASP A 11 -3.99 -41.83 -20.81
C ASP A 11 -3.41 -41.91 -19.37
N LYS A 12 -4.26 -42.32 -18.41
CA LYS A 12 -3.97 -42.35 -16.97
C LYS A 12 -3.22 -43.61 -16.50
N TRP A 13 -2.05 -43.91 -17.08
CA TRP A 13 -1.17 -44.97 -16.54
C TRP A 13 -0.25 -44.47 -15.43
N ASN A 14 -0.04 -45.28 -14.39
CA ASN A 14 0.95 -45.01 -13.34
C ASN A 14 2.36 -45.54 -13.74
N ARG A 15 3.40 -45.16 -12.98
CA ARG A 15 4.80 -45.52 -13.32
C ARG A 15 5.04 -47.03 -13.33
N TYR A 16 4.38 -47.75 -12.42
CA TYR A 16 4.54 -49.18 -12.23
C TYR A 16 3.92 -49.96 -13.41
N GLU A 17 2.70 -49.61 -13.82
CA GLU A 17 1.99 -50.24 -14.95
C GLU A 17 2.71 -50.10 -16.30
N VAL A 18 3.39 -48.99 -16.52
CA VAL A 18 4.13 -48.76 -17.78
C VAL A 18 5.49 -49.45 -17.74
N LEU A 19 6.12 -49.58 -16.56
CA LEU A 19 7.36 -50.34 -16.40
C LEU A 19 7.14 -51.85 -16.52
N ILE A 20 6.08 -52.40 -15.91
CA ILE A 20 5.71 -53.81 -16.09
C ILE A 20 5.52 -54.10 -17.57
N TRP A 21 4.73 -53.27 -18.26
CA TRP A 21 4.52 -53.41 -19.70
C TRP A 21 5.83 -53.43 -20.50
N LEU A 22 6.77 -52.54 -20.17
CA LEU A 22 8.06 -52.49 -20.87
C LEU A 22 8.92 -53.74 -20.57
N ASN A 23 8.93 -54.17 -19.31
CA ASN A 23 9.66 -55.36 -18.86
C ASN A 23 9.13 -56.64 -19.48
N ASP A 24 7.81 -56.78 -19.55
CA ASP A 24 7.13 -57.91 -20.16
C ASP A 24 7.39 -57.97 -21.68
N ILE A 25 7.37 -56.82 -22.36
CA ILE A 25 7.59 -56.77 -23.80
C ILE A 25 9.05 -57.00 -24.16
N LEU A 26 9.99 -56.39 -23.46
CA LEU A 26 11.41 -56.43 -23.83
C LEU A 26 12.23 -57.49 -23.09
N GLU A 27 11.60 -58.32 -22.25
CA GLU A 27 12.28 -59.26 -21.35
C GLU A 27 13.39 -58.55 -20.56
N THR A 28 13.01 -57.55 -19.77
CA THR A 28 13.92 -56.75 -18.92
C THR A 28 13.45 -56.71 -17.47
N GLU A 29 14.33 -56.31 -16.55
CA GLU A 29 14.06 -56.25 -15.10
C GLU A 29 14.20 -54.81 -14.56
N PHE A 30 13.60 -53.83 -15.24
CA PHE A 30 13.65 -52.45 -14.77
C PHE A 30 12.78 -52.25 -13.53
N THR A 31 13.37 -51.81 -12.43
CA THR A 31 12.66 -51.50 -11.16
C THR A 31 12.28 -50.03 -11.05
N GLN A 32 12.92 -49.15 -11.84
CA GLN A 32 12.67 -47.70 -11.82
C GLN A 32 12.72 -47.09 -13.22
N VAL A 33 11.89 -46.06 -13.46
CA VAL A 33 11.79 -45.36 -14.76
C VAL A 33 13.09 -44.63 -15.11
N ASP A 34 13.98 -44.38 -14.17
CA ASP A 34 15.29 -43.79 -14.48
C ASP A 34 16.27 -44.77 -15.12
N GLN A 35 16.01 -46.08 -15.05
CA GLN A 35 16.89 -47.09 -15.64
C GLN A 35 16.76 -47.18 -17.17
N ILE A 36 15.70 -46.61 -17.75
CA ILE A 36 15.48 -46.57 -19.20
C ILE A 36 16.08 -45.32 -19.88
N CYS A 37 16.75 -44.46 -19.11
CA CYS A 37 17.34 -43.20 -19.59
C CYS A 37 18.48 -43.37 -20.62
N SER A 38 18.95 -44.60 -20.85
CA SER A 38 19.99 -44.90 -21.83
C SER A 38 19.53 -44.81 -23.28
N GLY A 39 18.22 -44.73 -23.53
CA GLY A 39 17.66 -44.72 -24.89
C GLY A 39 17.64 -46.08 -25.58
N ALA A 40 18.32 -47.10 -25.04
CA ALA A 40 18.50 -48.40 -25.69
C ALA A 40 17.18 -49.19 -25.82
N CYS A 41 16.32 -49.16 -24.80
CA CYS A 41 15.00 -49.82 -24.85
C CYS A 41 14.10 -49.20 -25.92
N PHE A 42 14.17 -47.88 -26.14
CA PHE A 42 13.38 -47.19 -27.16
C PHE A 42 13.87 -47.50 -28.58
N CYS A 43 15.19 -47.66 -28.77
CA CYS A 43 15.76 -48.15 -30.02
C CYS A 43 15.23 -49.55 -30.34
N GLN A 44 15.15 -50.43 -29.34
CA GLN A 44 14.63 -51.78 -29.51
C GLN A 44 13.13 -51.81 -29.81
N LEU A 45 12.32 -50.97 -29.14
CA LEU A 45 10.89 -50.85 -29.47
C LEU A 45 10.67 -50.35 -30.90
N MET A 46 11.52 -49.42 -31.38
CA MET A 46 11.46 -48.94 -32.76
C MET A 46 11.86 -50.01 -33.78
N ASP A 47 12.88 -50.81 -33.47
CA ASP A 47 13.28 -51.95 -34.30
C ASP A 47 12.18 -53.01 -34.38
N TRP A 48 11.46 -53.26 -33.28
CA TRP A 48 10.30 -54.15 -33.29
C TRP A 48 9.19 -53.61 -34.18
N LEU A 49 8.72 -52.39 -33.96
CA LEU A 49 7.62 -51.82 -34.74
C LEU A 49 7.96 -51.73 -36.23
N PHE A 50 9.22 -51.40 -36.54
CA PHE A 50 9.69 -51.17 -37.90
C PHE A 50 11.08 -51.79 -38.11
N PRO A 51 11.14 -53.10 -38.44
CA PRO A 51 12.42 -53.79 -38.65
C PRO A 51 13.28 -53.11 -39.71
N GLY A 52 14.56 -52.87 -39.40
CA GLY A 52 15.49 -52.15 -40.28
C GLY A 52 15.38 -50.62 -40.24
N SER A 53 14.54 -50.06 -39.35
CA SER A 53 14.52 -48.62 -39.04
C SER A 53 15.67 -48.20 -38.13
N ILE A 54 16.17 -49.12 -37.29
CA ILE A 54 17.27 -48.92 -36.35
C ILE A 54 18.38 -49.92 -36.69
N ASN A 55 19.64 -49.47 -36.69
CA ASN A 55 20.77 -50.39 -36.76
C ASN A 55 21.09 -50.94 -35.36
N MET A 56 20.49 -52.08 -35.01
CA MET A 56 20.62 -52.71 -33.68
C MET A 56 22.07 -53.08 -33.31
N SER A 57 22.99 -53.19 -34.28
CA SER A 57 24.41 -53.44 -34.01
C SER A 57 25.17 -52.22 -33.47
N GLU A 58 24.64 -51.02 -33.66
CA GLU A 58 25.24 -49.75 -33.19
C GLU A 58 24.63 -49.26 -31.87
N VAL A 59 23.54 -49.90 -31.41
CA VAL A 59 22.87 -49.58 -30.14
C VAL A 59 23.70 -50.14 -28.98
N ASN A 60 24.08 -49.27 -28.04
CA ASN A 60 24.83 -49.67 -26.87
C ASN A 60 23.88 -50.08 -25.73
N PHE A 61 23.65 -51.39 -25.56
CA PHE A 61 22.80 -51.93 -24.48
C PHE A 61 23.47 -51.92 -23.11
N GLN A 62 24.79 -51.73 -23.04
CA GLN A 62 25.58 -51.65 -21.80
C GLN A 62 26.08 -50.22 -21.56
N SER A 63 25.22 -49.23 -21.83
CA SER A 63 25.56 -47.81 -21.72
C SER A 63 25.80 -47.39 -20.26
N GLN A 64 26.91 -46.71 -19.97
CA GLN A 64 27.29 -46.33 -18.59
C GLN A 64 27.43 -44.82 -18.38
N ASN A 65 27.65 -44.05 -19.45
CA ASN A 65 27.88 -42.62 -19.37
C ASN A 65 26.94 -41.84 -20.30
N GLU A 66 26.88 -40.51 -20.15
CA GLU A 66 25.99 -39.66 -20.95
C GLU A 66 26.32 -39.64 -22.44
N ALA A 67 27.58 -39.89 -22.84
CA ALA A 67 27.94 -39.95 -24.25
C ALA A 67 27.33 -41.19 -24.92
N ASP A 68 27.32 -42.34 -24.22
CA ASP A 68 26.64 -43.55 -24.68
C ASP A 68 25.13 -43.33 -24.86
N PHE A 69 24.51 -42.58 -23.94
CA PHE A 69 23.08 -42.27 -24.03
C PHE A 69 22.81 -41.37 -25.23
N ARG A 70 23.61 -40.31 -25.43
CA ARG A 70 23.51 -39.42 -26.59
C ARG A 70 23.63 -40.18 -27.90
N GLN A 71 24.52 -41.17 -27.98
CA GLN A 71 24.65 -42.04 -29.15
C GLN A 71 23.35 -42.82 -29.42
N ASN A 72 22.80 -43.51 -28.42
CA ASN A 72 21.55 -44.26 -28.57
C ASN A 72 20.38 -43.34 -28.98
N TYR A 73 20.25 -42.14 -28.39
CA TYR A 73 19.21 -41.19 -28.80
C TYR A 73 19.43 -40.63 -30.21
N THR A 74 20.67 -40.50 -30.67
CA THR A 74 20.97 -40.12 -32.05
C THR A 74 20.52 -41.21 -33.03
N ILE A 75 20.76 -42.48 -32.70
CA ILE A 75 20.29 -43.64 -33.46
C ILE A 75 18.75 -43.66 -33.50
N LEU A 76 18.10 -43.42 -32.35
CA LEU A 76 16.64 -43.34 -32.26
C LEU A 76 16.05 -42.22 -33.12
N GLN A 77 16.65 -41.03 -33.08
CA GLN A 77 16.24 -39.89 -33.91
C GLN A 77 16.36 -40.19 -35.41
N ALA A 78 17.43 -40.89 -35.82
CA ALA A 78 17.59 -41.33 -37.20
C ALA A 78 16.47 -42.30 -37.62
N GLY A 79 16.10 -43.24 -36.74
CA GLY A 79 14.96 -44.15 -36.96
C GLY A 79 13.63 -43.42 -37.08
N PHE A 80 13.36 -42.44 -36.20
CA PHE A 80 12.17 -41.59 -36.29
C PHE A 80 12.10 -40.81 -37.61
N LYS A 81 13.22 -40.24 -38.06
CA LYS A 81 13.30 -39.51 -39.34
C LYS A 81 13.03 -40.44 -40.53
N LYS A 82 13.52 -41.69 -40.48
CA LYS A 82 13.33 -42.68 -41.54
C LYS A 82 11.86 -43.14 -41.64
N MET A 83 11.12 -43.11 -40.53
CA MET A 83 9.72 -43.55 -40.45
C MET A 83 8.69 -42.41 -40.48
N ASP A 84 9.15 -41.16 -40.68
CA ASP A 84 8.35 -39.92 -40.74
C ASP A 84 7.54 -39.65 -39.45
N VAL A 85 8.18 -39.85 -38.29
CA VAL A 85 7.57 -39.58 -36.97
C VAL A 85 7.69 -38.09 -36.64
N THR A 86 6.59 -37.35 -36.80
CA THR A 86 6.52 -35.89 -36.58
C THR A 86 6.00 -35.58 -35.18
N LYS A 87 6.89 -35.12 -34.27
CA LYS A 87 6.65 -34.30 -33.04
C LYS A 87 7.43 -34.67 -31.76
N VAL A 88 8.41 -35.57 -31.76
CA VAL A 88 9.17 -35.85 -30.52
C VAL A 88 10.52 -35.10 -30.49
N ARG A 89 10.59 -33.96 -29.79
CA ARG A 89 11.89 -33.37 -29.40
C ARG A 89 12.49 -34.22 -28.27
N LEU A 90 13.35 -35.18 -28.62
CA LEU A 90 14.07 -36.02 -27.66
C LEU A 90 15.15 -35.17 -26.95
N PHE A 91 14.91 -34.75 -25.70
CA PHE A 91 15.91 -34.17 -24.81
C PHE A 91 16.24 -35.15 -23.68
N LEU A 92 17.53 -35.31 -23.40
CA LEU A 92 18.03 -36.12 -22.30
C LEU A 92 17.80 -35.42 -20.94
N PRO A 93 17.13 -36.06 -19.94
CA PRO A 93 16.31 -37.26 -20.03
C PRO A 93 14.83 -36.99 -19.70
N ALA A 94 13.96 -36.96 -20.71
CA ALA A 94 12.52 -37.15 -20.50
C ALA A 94 12.22 -38.66 -20.41
N ASN A 95 12.03 -39.21 -19.21
CA ASN A 95 11.92 -40.67 -19.01
C ASN A 95 10.45 -41.18 -18.93
N PHE A 96 9.61 -40.63 -18.05
CA PHE A 96 8.26 -41.16 -17.85
C PHE A 96 7.27 -40.75 -18.95
N THR A 97 7.28 -39.46 -19.34
CA THR A 97 6.41 -38.94 -20.41
C THR A 97 6.74 -39.57 -21.76
N LEU A 98 8.03 -39.76 -22.05
CA LEU A 98 8.48 -40.44 -23.26
C LEU A 98 8.04 -41.90 -23.27
N LEU A 99 8.13 -42.59 -22.12
CA LEU A 99 7.69 -43.97 -22.00
C LEU A 99 6.16 -44.13 -22.18
N LYS A 100 5.35 -43.22 -21.62
CA LYS A 100 3.89 -43.20 -21.88
C LYS A 100 3.57 -42.99 -23.36
N TRP A 101 4.26 -42.04 -23.98
CA TRP A 101 4.10 -41.76 -25.41
C TRP A 101 4.49 -42.99 -26.24
N PHE A 102 5.62 -43.63 -25.92
CA PHE A 102 6.08 -44.85 -26.59
C PHE A 102 5.11 -46.02 -26.39
N LYS A 103 4.49 -46.19 -25.22
CA LYS A 103 3.45 -47.22 -25.01
C LYS A 103 2.27 -47.03 -25.95
N LYS A 104 1.74 -45.80 -26.02
CA LYS A 104 0.63 -45.46 -26.92
C LYS A 104 1.04 -45.58 -28.40
N PHE A 105 2.23 -45.12 -28.74
CA PHE A 105 2.79 -45.20 -30.09
C PHE A 105 3.00 -46.66 -30.51
N PHE A 106 3.48 -47.51 -29.61
CA PHE A 106 3.67 -48.93 -29.83
C PHE A 106 2.34 -49.63 -30.04
N GLN A 107 1.33 -49.36 -29.20
CA GLN A 107 -0.02 -49.90 -29.37
C GLN A 107 -0.67 -49.49 -30.70
N ALA A 108 -0.44 -48.27 -31.16
CA ALA A 108 -1.01 -47.76 -32.41
C ALA A 108 -0.32 -48.29 -33.68
N ASN A 109 0.91 -48.81 -33.57
CA ASN A 109 1.74 -49.22 -34.71
C ASN A 109 2.10 -50.71 -34.73
N LEU A 110 1.77 -51.47 -33.68
CA LEU A 110 2.08 -52.89 -33.60
C LEU A 110 1.24 -53.69 -34.60
N SER A 111 1.89 -54.32 -35.60
CA SER A 111 1.22 -55.05 -36.67
C SER A 111 1.48 -56.57 -36.60
N GLY A 112 1.12 -57.21 -35.48
CA GLY A 112 1.12 -58.69 -35.35
C GLY A 112 2.45 -59.41 -35.65
N GLN A 113 3.58 -58.69 -35.68
CA GLN A 113 4.89 -59.25 -36.01
C GLN A 113 5.48 -59.98 -34.80
N VAL A 114 5.99 -61.19 -35.03
CA VAL A 114 6.71 -61.95 -34.00
C VAL A 114 8.12 -61.37 -33.88
N TYR A 115 8.49 -60.93 -32.68
CA TYR A 115 9.79 -60.35 -32.39
C TYR A 115 10.34 -61.00 -31.11
N ASN A 116 11.59 -61.45 -31.16
CA ASN A 116 12.28 -62.01 -30.01
C ASN A 116 13.24 -60.93 -29.44
N PRO A 117 12.91 -60.29 -28.31
CA PRO A 117 13.70 -59.21 -27.76
C PRO A 117 15.08 -59.66 -27.27
N ALA A 118 15.23 -60.90 -26.79
CA ALA A 118 16.53 -61.44 -26.37
C ALA A 118 17.46 -61.69 -27.58
N GLU A 119 16.94 -62.28 -28.67
CA GLU A 119 17.72 -62.49 -29.89
C GLU A 119 18.11 -61.19 -30.59
N ALA A 120 17.21 -60.20 -30.61
CA ALA A 120 17.49 -58.88 -31.20
C ALA A 120 18.62 -58.13 -30.47
N ARG A 121 18.79 -58.36 -29.17
CA ARG A 121 19.93 -57.87 -28.37
C ARG A 121 21.14 -58.81 -28.37
N ARG A 122 21.11 -59.92 -29.12
CA ARG A 122 22.13 -60.98 -29.10
C ARG A 122 22.41 -61.52 -27.68
N GLY A 123 21.36 -61.66 -26.88
CA GLY A 123 21.44 -62.13 -25.49
C GLY A 123 21.98 -61.10 -24.49
N GLN A 124 22.21 -59.84 -24.89
CA GLN A 124 22.64 -58.79 -23.97
C GLN A 124 21.46 -58.27 -23.14
N THR A 125 21.70 -58.09 -21.84
CA THR A 125 20.78 -57.37 -20.96
C THR A 125 20.91 -55.86 -21.18
N ILE A 126 19.85 -55.09 -20.95
CA ILE A 126 19.95 -53.63 -20.95
C ILE A 126 20.46 -53.19 -19.58
N GLN A 127 21.69 -52.67 -19.52
CA GLN A 127 22.33 -52.35 -18.25
C GLN A 127 21.67 -51.12 -17.60
N SER A 128 21.13 -51.32 -16.41
CA SER A 128 20.72 -50.22 -15.53
C SER A 128 21.97 -49.60 -14.89
N ARG A 129 21.96 -48.26 -14.71
CA ARG A 129 23.06 -47.53 -14.09
C ARG A 129 23.33 -48.08 -12.69
N LYS A 130 24.31 -48.98 -12.55
CA LYS A 130 24.81 -49.40 -11.24
C LYS A 130 25.44 -48.16 -10.60
N HIS A 131 24.85 -47.68 -9.50
CA HIS A 131 25.52 -46.74 -8.63
C HIS A 131 26.93 -47.29 -8.35
N ARG A 132 27.97 -46.49 -8.62
CA ARG A 132 29.33 -46.78 -8.16
C ARG A 132 29.28 -47.00 -6.66
N ILE A 133 29.26 -48.27 -6.25
CA ILE A 133 29.76 -48.69 -4.95
C ILE A 133 31.28 -48.53 -5.08
N ALA A 134 31.75 -47.33 -4.72
CA ALA A 134 33.14 -47.13 -4.42
C ALA A 134 33.45 -47.97 -3.18
N GLU A 135 34.30 -48.97 -3.41
CA GLU A 135 35.27 -49.57 -2.48
C GLU A 135 34.90 -49.55 -1.00
N LYS A 136 34.66 -50.76 -0.49
CA LYS A 136 34.97 -51.18 0.88
C LYS A 136 36.34 -50.63 1.28
N LYS A 137 36.33 -49.46 1.90
CA LYS A 137 37.29 -49.13 2.94
C LYS A 137 36.60 -49.56 4.22
N GLU A 138 37.16 -50.57 4.87
CA GLU A 138 36.92 -50.83 6.29
C GLU A 138 37.13 -49.51 7.04
N LEU A 139 36.02 -48.83 7.31
CA LEU A 139 35.89 -47.88 8.39
C LEU A 139 35.04 -48.60 9.41
N SER A 140 35.77 -49.31 10.27
CA SER A 140 35.51 -49.47 11.69
C SER A 140 34.16 -48.94 12.17
N ASP A 141 33.40 -49.83 12.79
CA ASP A 141 32.49 -49.54 13.90
C ASP A 141 32.49 -48.08 14.35
N ASN A 142 31.59 -47.30 13.78
CA ASN A 142 30.71 -46.52 14.62
C ASN A 142 29.34 -47.14 14.40
N ALA A 143 28.99 -48.08 15.29
CA ALA A 143 27.65 -48.62 15.38
C ALA A 143 26.67 -47.45 15.29
N PHE A 144 25.79 -47.46 14.28
CA PHE A 144 24.65 -46.56 14.30
C PHE A 144 23.94 -46.81 15.64
N SER A 145 24.01 -45.84 16.54
CA SER A 145 23.38 -45.89 17.84
C SER A 145 22.66 -44.56 18.06
N CYS A 146 21.34 -44.64 18.23
CA CYS A 146 20.54 -43.54 18.71
C CYS A 146 20.22 -43.76 20.20
N SER A 147 19.93 -42.66 20.92
CA SER A 147 19.61 -42.71 22.35
C SER A 147 18.33 -43.53 22.59
N GLU A 148 18.17 -44.09 23.80
CA GLU A 148 16.92 -44.78 24.17
C GLU A 148 15.70 -43.84 24.08
N LEU A 149 15.90 -42.54 24.36
CA LEU A 149 14.88 -41.51 24.20
C LEU A 149 14.46 -41.34 22.73
N MET A 150 15.42 -41.35 21.79
CA MET A 150 15.13 -41.32 20.36
C MET A 150 14.35 -42.55 19.91
N LEU A 151 14.71 -43.74 20.41
CA LEU A 151 13.97 -44.98 20.11
C LEU A 151 12.53 -44.93 20.60
N ARG A 152 12.31 -44.49 21.84
CA ARG A 152 10.97 -44.28 22.41
C ARG A 152 10.18 -43.24 21.62
N PHE A 153 10.80 -42.12 21.27
CA PHE A 153 10.16 -41.08 20.45
C PHE A 153 9.70 -41.61 19.09
N ILE A 154 10.57 -42.35 18.38
CA ILE A 154 10.21 -42.96 17.10
C ILE A 154 9.05 -43.94 17.27
N GLN A 155 9.05 -44.74 18.35
CA GLN A 155 7.97 -45.67 18.64
C GLN A 155 6.63 -44.97 18.86
N THR A 156 6.62 -43.89 19.63
CA THR A 156 5.38 -43.18 20.01
C THR A 156 4.84 -42.27 18.92
N HIS A 157 5.72 -41.53 18.21
CA HIS A 157 5.30 -40.40 17.36
C HIS A 157 5.57 -40.56 15.86
N CYS A 158 6.46 -41.49 15.48
CA CYS A 158 6.85 -41.66 14.06
C CYS A 158 6.27 -42.94 13.43
N LEU A 159 5.77 -43.89 14.23
CA LEU A 159 5.24 -45.16 13.75
C LEU A 159 3.74 -45.29 14.07
N PRO A 160 2.96 -46.07 13.30
CA PRO A 160 1.56 -46.34 13.59
C PRO A 160 1.37 -46.99 14.97
N THR A 161 0.28 -46.67 15.67
CA THR A 161 -0.07 -47.20 16.99
C THR A 161 -0.11 -48.74 16.99
N GLY A 162 0.71 -49.38 17.85
CA GLY A 162 0.79 -50.84 18.00
C GLY A 162 2.14 -51.48 17.64
N ALA A 163 3.19 -50.71 17.32
CA ALA A 163 4.51 -51.25 16.96
C ALA A 163 5.31 -51.80 18.16
N ASN A 164 5.91 -52.99 18.00
CA ASN A 164 6.85 -53.60 18.95
C ASN A 164 8.10 -52.72 19.17
N LYS A 165 8.84 -52.98 20.27
CA LYS A 165 10.07 -52.26 20.69
C LYS A 165 10.98 -51.92 19.50
N VAL A 166 11.15 -50.63 19.22
CA VAL A 166 11.90 -50.13 18.04
C VAL A 166 13.38 -50.48 18.17
N SER A 167 13.90 -51.22 17.19
CA SER A 167 15.32 -51.57 17.15
C SER A 167 16.17 -50.42 16.59
N GLN A 168 17.48 -50.42 16.88
CA GLN A 168 18.45 -49.52 16.24
C GLN A 168 18.39 -49.61 14.71
N GLN A 169 18.07 -50.80 14.17
CA GLN A 169 17.92 -50.99 12.73
C GLN A 169 16.66 -50.29 12.21
N THR A 170 15.53 -50.38 12.90
CA THR A 170 14.29 -49.65 12.56
C THR A 170 14.51 -48.14 12.60
N ALA A 171 15.17 -47.63 13.65
CA ALA A 171 15.51 -46.22 13.77
C ALA A 171 16.41 -45.72 12.63
N ARG A 172 17.34 -46.56 12.14
CA ARG A 172 18.18 -46.23 10.97
C ARG A 172 17.38 -46.06 9.69
N HIS A 173 16.28 -46.80 9.54
CA HIS A 173 15.41 -46.68 8.37
C HIS A 173 14.54 -45.43 8.44
N VAL A 174 13.98 -45.11 9.61
CA VAL A 174 13.17 -43.90 9.86
C VAL A 174 14.02 -42.64 9.72
N LEU A 175 15.18 -42.58 10.38
CA LEU A 175 16.07 -41.41 10.35
C LEU A 175 16.85 -41.29 9.03
N GLY A 176 17.01 -42.39 8.28
CA GLY A 176 17.71 -42.45 7.00
C GLY A 176 19.17 -42.90 7.12
N LEU A 177 19.65 -43.58 6.07
CA LEU A 177 20.96 -44.27 6.07
C LEU A 177 22.18 -43.35 6.25
N GLN A 178 22.04 -42.06 5.98
CA GLN A 178 23.09 -41.05 6.08
C GLN A 178 22.97 -40.17 7.34
N TYR A 179 21.99 -40.43 8.21
CA TYR A 179 21.81 -39.67 9.45
C TYR A 179 23.02 -39.81 10.38
N PRO A 180 23.47 -38.72 11.03
CA PRO A 180 23.01 -37.32 10.92
C PRO A 180 23.81 -36.50 9.89
N LYS A 181 24.70 -37.13 9.10
CA LYS A 181 25.63 -36.45 8.18
C LYS A 181 24.93 -35.74 7.03
N ASP A 182 23.80 -36.25 6.56
CA ASP A 182 22.99 -35.60 5.53
C ASP A 182 22.38 -34.27 6.03
N ILE A 183 21.93 -34.24 7.28
CA ILE A 183 21.35 -33.05 7.91
C ILE A 183 22.43 -31.98 8.15
N SER A 184 23.56 -32.37 8.74
CA SER A 184 24.67 -31.44 8.98
C SER A 184 25.28 -30.91 7.68
N ALA A 185 25.41 -31.74 6.63
CA ALA A 185 25.85 -31.29 5.32
C ALA A 185 24.87 -30.30 4.68
N ALA A 186 23.57 -30.53 4.79
CA ALA A 186 22.55 -29.60 4.29
C ALA A 186 22.60 -28.25 5.04
N ALA A 187 22.72 -28.26 6.37
CA ALA A 187 22.81 -27.05 7.18
C ALA A 187 24.10 -26.24 6.94
N LYS A 188 25.21 -26.90 6.55
CA LYS A 188 26.46 -26.24 6.15
C LYS A 188 26.35 -25.54 4.80
N GLN A 189 25.55 -26.08 3.88
CA GLN A 189 25.41 -25.56 2.52
C GLN A 189 24.28 -24.53 2.38
N ASN A 190 23.17 -24.73 3.10
CA ASN A 190 21.94 -23.98 2.91
C ASN A 190 21.45 -23.32 4.20
N PRO A 191 20.77 -22.16 4.09
CA PRO A 191 20.00 -21.61 5.19
C PRO A 191 18.96 -22.61 5.71
N TYR A 192 18.75 -22.64 7.03
CA TYR A 192 17.84 -23.58 7.69
C TYR A 192 17.03 -22.92 8.81
N CYS A 193 15.94 -23.60 9.22
CA CYS A 193 15.12 -23.25 10.36
C CYS A 193 15.25 -24.31 11.47
N VAL A 194 15.39 -23.88 12.72
CA VAL A 194 15.34 -24.78 13.90
C VAL A 194 13.90 -24.91 14.38
N TYR A 195 13.47 -26.12 14.70
CA TYR A 195 12.18 -26.40 15.35
C TYR A 195 12.46 -27.02 16.71
N PHE A 196 11.87 -26.45 17.76
CA PHE A 196 12.03 -26.90 19.13
C PHE A 196 10.67 -27.17 19.76
N TYR A 197 10.47 -28.40 20.25
CA TYR A 197 9.30 -28.81 21.02
C TYR A 197 9.76 -29.24 22.41
N GLY A 198 9.37 -28.48 23.45
CA GLY A 198 9.92 -28.64 24.80
C GLY A 198 9.31 -29.78 25.62
N LYS A 199 7.99 -29.97 25.54
CA LYS A 199 7.23 -30.92 26.39
C LYS A 199 6.55 -32.00 25.55
N VAL A 200 7.32 -32.98 25.08
CA VAL A 200 6.79 -34.11 24.28
C VAL A 200 6.70 -35.36 25.14
N ALA A 201 5.50 -35.93 25.26
CA ALA A 201 5.26 -37.16 26.03
C ALA A 201 5.76 -38.42 25.29
N LEU A 202 6.43 -39.33 25.99
CA LEU A 202 6.97 -40.59 25.42
C LEU A 202 6.24 -41.86 25.91
N GLY A 203 4.92 -41.79 26.20
CA GLY A 203 4.09 -42.90 26.71
C GLY A 203 2.61 -42.54 26.95
N GLU A 204 1.78 -43.52 27.38
CA GLU A 204 0.32 -43.36 27.59
C GLU A 204 -0.06 -42.61 28.89
N GLU A 205 0.83 -42.54 29.88
CA GLU A 205 0.63 -41.79 31.13
C GLU A 205 1.60 -40.59 31.22
N SER A 206 1.06 -39.39 31.40
CA SER A 206 1.79 -38.13 31.49
C SER A 206 2.44 -37.92 32.87
N GLU A 207 3.35 -38.80 33.26
CA GLU A 207 4.23 -38.57 34.41
C GLU A 207 5.37 -37.61 34.01
N GLU A 208 5.71 -36.64 34.86
CA GLU A 208 6.77 -35.62 34.61
C GLU A 208 8.13 -36.24 34.24
N GLU A 209 8.39 -37.49 34.66
CA GLU A 209 9.62 -38.22 34.36
C GLU A 209 9.74 -38.72 32.90
N ASN A 210 8.66 -38.66 32.10
CA ASN A 210 8.59 -39.18 30.73
C ASN A 210 8.53 -38.09 29.63
N LEU A 211 8.80 -36.82 29.97
CA LEU A 211 8.84 -35.71 29.01
C LEU A 211 10.21 -35.58 28.33
N ALA A 212 10.19 -35.23 27.04
CA ALA A 212 11.39 -35.00 26.25
C ALA A 212 11.30 -33.73 25.40
N CYS A 213 12.46 -33.15 25.10
CA CYS A 213 12.63 -32.09 24.13
C CYS A 213 13.04 -32.67 22.78
N VAL A 214 12.45 -32.15 21.69
CA VAL A 214 12.70 -32.60 20.31
C VAL A 214 13.23 -31.43 19.50
N VAL A 215 14.35 -31.66 18.81
CA VAL A 215 15.00 -30.68 17.92
C VAL A 215 14.94 -31.18 16.49
N LEU A 216 14.40 -30.36 15.58
CA LEU A 216 14.37 -30.65 14.14
C LEU A 216 14.98 -29.49 13.34
N LEU A 217 15.49 -29.79 12.14
CA LEU A 217 15.97 -28.81 11.17
C LEU A 217 15.14 -28.84 9.90
N GLY A 218 14.62 -27.67 9.49
CA GLY A 218 13.92 -27.46 8.23
C GLY A 218 14.79 -26.73 7.21
N PHE A 219 14.84 -27.22 5.97
CA PHE A 219 15.58 -26.57 4.89
C PHE A 219 14.95 -26.86 3.52
N PHE A 220 15.28 -26.04 2.52
CA PHE A 220 14.82 -26.26 1.15
C PHE A 220 15.81 -27.14 0.38
N ASP A 221 15.34 -28.30 -0.11
CA ASP A 221 16.13 -29.18 -0.97
C ASP A 221 15.96 -28.75 -2.43
N GLU A 222 16.95 -28.03 -2.96
CA GLU A 222 16.97 -27.54 -4.34
C GLU A 222 16.81 -28.66 -5.38
N LYS A 223 17.34 -29.87 -5.09
CA LYS A 223 17.31 -31.02 -6.01
C LYS A 223 15.94 -31.65 -6.04
N ALA A 224 15.32 -31.82 -4.87
CA ALA A 224 13.97 -32.36 -4.76
C ALA A 224 12.87 -31.31 -5.01
N ALA A 225 13.23 -30.02 -5.13
CA ALA A 225 12.31 -28.89 -5.21
C ALA A 225 11.23 -28.95 -4.10
N LYS A 226 11.65 -29.25 -2.86
CA LYS A 226 10.74 -29.46 -1.73
C LYS A 226 11.39 -29.00 -0.43
N HIS A 227 10.59 -28.44 0.47
CA HIS A 227 10.98 -28.20 1.85
C HIS A 227 11.01 -29.52 2.64
N ARG A 228 12.05 -29.74 3.44
CA ARG A 228 12.20 -30.92 4.30
C ARG A 228 12.40 -30.49 5.74
N ILE A 229 11.68 -31.14 6.66
CA ILE A 229 11.90 -31.05 8.11
C ILE A 229 12.46 -32.40 8.54
N ARG A 230 13.59 -32.41 9.25
CA ARG A 230 14.30 -33.62 9.67
C ARG A 230 14.64 -33.57 11.15
N ILE A 231 14.36 -34.65 11.87
CA ILE A 231 14.72 -34.80 13.29
C ILE A 231 16.25 -34.74 13.42
N LEU A 232 16.75 -33.86 14.29
CA LEU A 232 18.15 -33.75 14.63
C LEU A 232 18.46 -34.52 15.90
N ASP A 233 17.70 -34.32 16.99
CA ASP A 233 17.90 -35.03 18.25
C ASP A 233 16.68 -35.02 19.19
N VAL A 234 16.70 -35.91 20.20
CA VAL A 234 15.75 -35.96 21.30
C VAL A 234 16.50 -36.12 22.62
N PHE A 235 16.28 -35.21 23.57
CA PHE A 235 16.89 -35.24 24.90
C PHE A 235 15.85 -35.07 26.02
N LYS A 236 16.22 -35.43 27.25
CA LYS A 236 15.29 -35.42 28.40
C LYS A 236 14.85 -33.98 28.71
N PHE A 237 13.56 -33.76 28.97
CA PHE A 237 13.08 -32.49 29.49
C PHE A 237 13.56 -32.30 30.94
N VAL A 238 14.01 -31.09 31.26
CA VAL A 238 14.44 -30.70 32.60
C VAL A 238 13.75 -29.38 32.95
N ASP A 239 13.14 -29.28 34.13
CA ASP A 239 12.46 -28.05 34.60
C ASP A 239 13.42 -26.85 34.79
N SER A 240 14.72 -27.07 34.60
CA SER A 240 15.75 -26.03 34.56
C SER A 240 15.90 -25.48 33.14
N VAL A 241 15.58 -24.19 32.98
CA VAL A 241 15.73 -23.45 31.73
C VAL A 241 17.18 -23.49 31.23
N ASP A 242 18.15 -23.26 32.13
CA ASP A 242 19.56 -23.16 31.78
C ASP A 242 20.12 -24.50 31.29
N ASP A 243 19.65 -25.61 31.87
CA ASP A 243 20.05 -26.97 31.46
C ASP A 243 19.42 -27.36 30.10
N THR A 244 18.17 -26.97 29.86
CA THR A 244 17.49 -27.17 28.58
C THR A 244 18.18 -26.39 27.45
N ILE A 245 18.54 -25.13 27.72
CA ILE A 245 19.33 -24.31 26.81
C ILE A 245 20.71 -24.92 26.55
N THR A 246 21.41 -25.35 27.60
CA THR A 246 22.74 -25.97 27.47
C THR A 246 22.68 -27.24 26.64
N SER A 247 21.62 -28.04 26.81
CA SER A 247 21.39 -29.26 26.03
C SER A 247 21.09 -28.96 24.55
N LEU A 248 20.33 -27.91 24.25
CA LEU A 248 20.06 -27.47 22.88
C LEU A 248 21.33 -26.96 22.18
N VAL A 249 22.11 -26.11 22.84
CA VAL A 249 23.38 -25.60 22.28
C VAL A 249 24.38 -26.73 22.09
N GLY A 250 24.54 -27.59 23.09
CA GLY A 250 25.37 -28.78 23.00
C GLY A 250 24.94 -29.73 21.87
N THR A 251 23.64 -29.81 21.57
CA THR A 251 23.12 -30.57 20.44
C THR A 251 23.57 -29.98 19.10
N LEU A 252 23.42 -28.67 18.89
CA LEU A 252 23.83 -28.00 17.65
C LEU A 252 25.35 -28.11 17.42
N GLU A 253 26.15 -27.94 18.48
CA GLU A 253 27.60 -28.08 18.44
C GLU A 253 28.03 -29.52 18.16
N ARG A 254 27.41 -30.51 18.82
CA ARG A 254 27.72 -31.94 18.66
C ARG A 254 27.48 -32.43 17.23
N PHE A 255 26.46 -31.92 16.56
CA PHE A 255 26.16 -32.26 15.17
C PHE A 255 26.81 -31.32 14.14
N GLU A 256 27.71 -30.42 14.58
CA GLU A 256 28.43 -29.46 13.74
C GLU A 256 27.50 -28.59 12.87
N VAL A 257 26.36 -28.16 13.42
CA VAL A 257 25.37 -27.34 12.72
C VAL A 257 25.75 -25.87 12.84
N PRO A 258 26.11 -25.16 11.75
CA PRO A 258 26.63 -23.80 11.84
C PRO A 258 25.51 -22.78 12.10
N THR A 259 25.56 -22.11 13.25
CA THR A 259 24.60 -21.06 13.64
C THR A 259 24.55 -19.90 12.64
N SER A 260 25.63 -19.65 11.89
CA SER A 260 25.70 -18.62 10.85
C SER A 260 24.74 -18.83 9.66
N ASN A 261 24.23 -20.05 9.47
CA ASN A 261 23.25 -20.39 8.42
C ASN A 261 21.81 -20.50 8.96
N MET A 262 21.61 -20.24 10.26
CA MET A 262 20.27 -20.25 10.84
C MET A 262 19.48 -19.03 10.35
N ALA A 263 18.48 -19.26 9.50
CA ALA A 263 17.63 -18.20 8.96
C ALA A 263 16.44 -17.88 9.87
N ALA A 264 15.87 -18.91 10.50
CA ALA A 264 14.71 -18.78 11.36
C ALA A 264 14.71 -19.83 12.48
N PHE A 265 13.82 -19.64 13.45
CA PHE A 265 13.45 -20.69 14.39
C PHE A 265 11.95 -20.67 14.70
N TYR A 266 11.44 -21.84 15.05
CA TYR A 266 10.11 -22.08 15.59
C TYR A 266 10.25 -22.78 16.95
N VAL A 267 9.61 -22.23 17.96
CA VAL A 267 9.49 -22.81 19.29
C VAL A 267 8.00 -22.95 19.57
N ASP A 268 7.57 -24.12 20.01
CA ASP A 268 6.19 -24.38 20.40
C ASP A 268 5.83 -23.58 21.67
N ASP A 269 4.86 -22.67 21.57
CA ASP A 269 4.61 -21.63 22.57
C ASP A 269 3.54 -22.08 23.57
N GLN A 270 3.98 -22.73 24.65
CA GLN A 270 3.08 -23.18 25.73
C GLN A 270 3.65 -22.95 27.15
N ASP A 271 4.87 -22.40 27.31
CA ASP A 271 5.46 -22.14 28.64
C ASP A 271 6.63 -21.13 28.67
N GLU A 272 7.05 -20.75 29.88
CA GLU A 272 8.16 -19.82 30.16
C GLU A 272 9.52 -20.32 29.64
N ILE A 273 9.69 -21.63 29.48
CA ILE A 273 10.92 -22.26 29.00
C ILE A 273 11.09 -21.98 27.50
N SER A 274 10.03 -22.15 26.71
CA SER A 274 10.00 -21.84 25.28
C SER A 274 10.37 -20.38 24.98
N ALA A 275 9.85 -19.42 25.75
CA ALA A 275 10.21 -18.00 25.59
C ALA A 275 11.70 -17.74 25.82
N LYS A 276 12.30 -18.35 26.85
CA LYS A 276 13.72 -18.21 27.17
C LYS A 276 14.63 -18.92 26.17
N VAL A 277 14.21 -20.08 25.64
CA VAL A 277 14.90 -20.77 24.53
C VAL A 277 14.93 -19.90 23.28
N GLY A 278 13.80 -19.27 22.92
CA GLY A 278 13.73 -18.33 21.80
C GLY A 278 14.66 -17.12 21.98
N ALA A 279 14.72 -16.55 23.19
CA ALA A 279 15.64 -15.46 23.52
C ALA A 279 17.11 -15.87 23.36
N LYS A 280 17.49 -17.08 23.79
CA LYS A 280 18.86 -17.58 23.65
C LYS A 280 19.25 -17.85 22.20
N LEU A 281 18.36 -18.44 21.39
CA LEU A 281 18.62 -18.64 19.96
C LEU A 281 18.88 -17.30 19.24
N LYS A 282 18.17 -16.24 19.66
CA LYS A 282 18.39 -14.88 19.16
C LYS A 282 19.70 -14.26 19.66
N GLU A 283 20.17 -14.60 20.86
CA GLU A 283 21.50 -14.20 21.34
C GLU A 283 22.62 -14.87 20.51
N LEU A 284 22.47 -16.17 20.22
CA LEU A 284 23.44 -16.95 19.44
C LEU A 284 23.49 -16.52 17.97
N CYS A 285 22.35 -16.12 17.40
CA CYS A 285 22.25 -15.57 16.06
C CYS A 285 21.35 -14.32 16.08
N PRO A 286 21.92 -13.11 16.28
CA PRO A 286 21.14 -11.86 16.40
C PRO A 286 20.23 -11.53 15.23
N LYS A 287 20.50 -12.12 14.05
CA LYS A 287 19.76 -11.89 12.80
C LYS A 287 18.80 -13.02 12.44
N VAL A 288 18.59 -13.99 13.33
CA VAL A 288 17.61 -15.06 13.12
C VAL A 288 16.18 -14.53 13.26
N VAL A 289 15.28 -14.97 12.37
CA VAL A 289 13.86 -14.59 12.44
C VAL A 289 13.10 -15.56 13.36
N ALA A 290 12.53 -15.04 14.44
CA ALA A 290 11.63 -15.80 15.32
C ALA A 290 10.21 -15.77 14.74
N LEU A 291 9.61 -16.93 14.42
CA LEU A 291 8.30 -16.98 13.76
C LEU A 291 7.16 -17.53 14.62
N GLY A 292 7.43 -17.95 15.87
CA GLY A 292 6.40 -18.50 16.77
C GLY A 292 5.19 -17.58 16.95
N GLY A 293 5.42 -16.32 17.35
CA GLY A 293 4.35 -15.35 17.58
C GLY A 293 3.45 -15.04 16.37
N LEU A 294 3.88 -15.36 15.14
CA LEU A 294 3.04 -15.22 13.94
C LEU A 294 1.90 -16.25 13.92
N TYR A 295 2.17 -17.48 14.35
CA TYR A 295 1.22 -18.59 14.24
C TYR A 295 0.23 -18.64 15.41
N ASP A 296 0.62 -18.12 16.58
CA ASP A 296 -0.27 -17.96 17.74
C ASP A 296 -0.96 -16.59 17.81
N LEU A 297 -0.66 -15.70 16.85
CA LEU A 297 -1.14 -14.32 16.79
C LEU A 297 -2.65 -14.21 16.92
N ALA A 298 -3.40 -15.06 16.21
CA ALA A 298 -4.86 -15.01 16.20
C ALA A 298 -5.44 -15.33 17.58
N ASN A 299 -4.92 -16.35 18.24
CA ASN A 299 -5.35 -16.79 19.56
C ASN A 299 -5.01 -15.73 20.62
N SER A 300 -3.76 -15.25 20.64
CA SER A 300 -3.31 -14.24 21.59
C SER A 300 -4.05 -12.90 21.43
N ALA A 301 -4.23 -12.43 20.19
CA ALA A 301 -4.92 -11.18 19.91
C ALA A 301 -6.43 -11.26 20.20
N CYS A 302 -7.07 -12.40 19.91
CA CYS A 302 -8.46 -12.64 20.28
C CYS A 302 -8.64 -12.61 21.80
N HIS A 303 -7.83 -13.36 22.54
CA HIS A 303 -7.88 -13.40 24.00
C HIS A 303 -7.68 -12.01 24.61
N THR A 304 -6.66 -11.29 24.16
CA THR A 304 -6.31 -9.95 24.65
C THR A 304 -7.43 -8.94 24.37
N GLY A 305 -7.94 -8.90 23.13
CA GLY A 305 -9.02 -8.01 22.73
C GLY A 305 -10.30 -8.27 23.53
N VAL A 306 -10.75 -9.53 23.58
CA VAL A 306 -11.98 -9.91 24.29
C VAL A 306 -11.88 -9.67 25.79
N THR A 307 -10.69 -9.82 26.39
CA THR A 307 -10.47 -9.54 27.81
C THR A 307 -10.48 -8.04 28.13
N ALA A 308 -10.10 -7.20 27.17
CA ALA A 308 -10.20 -5.74 27.29
C ALA A 308 -11.66 -5.22 27.13
N LEU A 309 -12.55 -6.04 26.57
CA LEU A 309 -13.98 -5.76 26.47
C LEU A 309 -14.71 -6.10 27.78
N SER A 310 -15.96 -5.63 27.92
CA SER A 310 -16.81 -5.92 29.10
C SER A 310 -16.91 -7.42 29.41
N LYS A 311 -16.86 -7.77 30.71
CA LYS A 311 -17.02 -9.15 31.22
C LYS A 311 -18.39 -9.75 30.94
N GLU A 312 -19.39 -8.91 30.64
CA GLU A 312 -20.80 -9.30 30.42
C GLU A 312 -20.96 -10.35 29.31
N VAL A 313 -20.13 -10.30 28.26
CA VAL A 313 -20.16 -11.27 27.16
C VAL A 313 -19.70 -12.65 27.64
N GLN A 314 -18.58 -12.71 28.37
CA GLN A 314 -18.02 -13.96 28.88
C GLN A 314 -18.94 -14.57 29.93
N GLU A 315 -19.52 -13.74 30.80
CA GLU A 315 -20.51 -14.15 31.80
C GLU A 315 -21.75 -14.76 31.16
N LEU A 316 -22.33 -14.13 30.12
CA LEU A 316 -23.50 -14.68 29.43
C LEU A 316 -23.21 -16.06 28.81
N VAL A 317 -22.07 -16.19 28.11
CA VAL A 317 -21.67 -17.47 27.50
C VAL A 317 -21.49 -18.56 28.57
N ASN A 318 -20.83 -18.24 29.69
CA ASN A 318 -20.62 -19.16 30.79
C ASN A 318 -21.94 -19.56 31.46
N ASN A 319 -22.85 -18.61 31.68
CA ASN A 319 -24.17 -18.87 32.25
C ASN A 319 -25.01 -19.79 31.37
N ILE A 320 -25.01 -19.57 30.04
CA ILE A 320 -25.71 -20.44 29.08
C ILE A 320 -25.11 -21.86 29.08
N HIS A 321 -23.78 -21.98 29.16
CA HIS A 321 -23.11 -23.27 29.21
C HIS A 321 -23.36 -24.04 30.53
N GLU A 322 -23.33 -23.35 31.68
CA GLU A 322 -23.63 -23.94 32.98
C GLU A 322 -25.09 -24.44 33.04
N HIS A 323 -26.02 -23.65 32.50
CA HIS A 323 -27.42 -24.06 32.36
C HIS A 323 -27.54 -25.29 31.47
N TYR A 324 -26.87 -25.32 30.32
CA TYR A 324 -26.83 -26.49 29.44
C TYR A 324 -26.27 -27.74 30.14
N SER A 325 -25.22 -27.59 30.96
CA SER A 325 -24.55 -28.68 31.67
C SER A 325 -25.38 -29.27 32.82
N THR A 326 -26.27 -28.46 33.41
CA THR A 326 -27.09 -28.84 34.59
C THR A 326 -28.52 -29.22 34.23
N CYS A 327 -29.01 -28.84 33.04
CA CYS A 327 -30.38 -29.09 32.62
C CYS A 327 -30.55 -30.50 32.01
N SER A 328 -31.54 -31.27 32.47
CA SER A 328 -31.88 -32.60 31.94
C SER A 328 -32.60 -32.59 30.58
N THR A 329 -32.86 -31.39 30.02
CA THR A 329 -33.62 -31.23 28.79
C THR A 329 -32.72 -31.35 27.55
N LYS A 330 -33.10 -32.24 26.63
CA LYS A 330 -32.49 -32.42 25.30
C LYS A 330 -32.83 -31.24 24.37
N ASN A 331 -32.49 -30.01 24.73
CA ASN A 331 -32.69 -28.86 23.83
C ASN A 331 -31.68 -28.94 22.68
N ASN A 332 -32.17 -29.20 21.47
CA ASN A 332 -31.34 -29.30 20.27
C ASN A 332 -30.60 -27.99 19.97
N ASN A 333 -31.20 -26.82 20.26
CA ASN A 333 -30.62 -25.51 20.00
C ASN A 333 -29.39 -25.26 20.89
N LEU A 334 -29.47 -25.57 22.20
CA LEU A 334 -28.31 -25.44 23.09
C LEU A 334 -27.22 -26.47 22.77
N LYS A 335 -27.61 -27.67 22.36
CA LYS A 335 -26.68 -28.71 21.90
C LYS A 335 -25.93 -28.30 20.63
N GLU A 336 -26.61 -27.64 19.69
CA GLU A 336 -26.03 -27.11 18.47
C GLU A 336 -25.11 -25.91 18.75
N LEU A 337 -25.49 -25.03 19.68
CA LEU A 337 -24.70 -23.86 20.09
C LEU A 337 -23.29 -24.25 20.57
N PHE A 338 -23.17 -25.32 21.37
CA PHE A 338 -21.91 -25.82 21.91
C PHE A 338 -21.35 -27.05 21.17
N ALA A 339 -21.90 -27.41 20.00
CA ALA A 339 -21.36 -28.50 19.20
C ALA A 339 -19.88 -28.21 18.83
N GLY A 340 -18.99 -29.13 19.19
CA GLY A 340 -17.55 -29.04 18.93
C GLY A 340 -16.68 -28.53 20.08
N PHE A 341 -17.26 -28.18 21.25
CA PHE A 341 -16.51 -27.83 22.46
C PHE A 341 -16.40 -29.04 23.40
N SER A 342 -15.19 -29.40 23.86
CA SER A 342 -15.01 -30.33 24.99
C SER A 342 -15.44 -29.65 26.30
N SER A 343 -15.93 -30.41 27.27
CA SER A 343 -16.51 -29.94 28.55
C SER A 343 -15.77 -28.73 29.13
N PHE A 344 -16.50 -27.66 29.49
CA PHE A 344 -15.93 -26.50 30.17
C PHE A 344 -15.51 -26.92 31.57
N ASP A 345 -14.29 -27.42 31.72
CA ASP A 345 -13.71 -27.64 33.03
C ASP A 345 -13.29 -26.29 33.63
N SER A 346 -13.55 -26.10 34.92
CA SER A 346 -13.13 -24.90 35.67
C SER A 346 -11.61 -24.69 35.73
N SER A 347 -10.82 -25.65 35.24
CA SER A 347 -9.36 -25.59 35.07
C SER A 347 -8.90 -25.34 33.62
N ALA A 348 -9.82 -25.25 32.64
CA ALA A 348 -9.50 -25.02 31.24
C ALA A 348 -9.17 -23.54 30.95
N PRO A 349 -8.32 -23.23 29.95
CA PRO A 349 -8.03 -21.85 29.57
C PRO A 349 -9.30 -21.10 29.13
N PRO A 350 -9.32 -19.76 29.25
CA PRO A 350 -10.49 -18.95 28.90
C PRO A 350 -10.95 -19.23 27.46
N LEU A 351 -12.25 -19.28 27.18
CA LEU A 351 -12.81 -19.59 25.84
C LEU A 351 -12.22 -18.77 24.69
N SER A 352 -11.79 -17.54 24.98
CA SER A 352 -11.15 -16.64 24.02
C SER A 352 -9.72 -17.04 23.65
N SER A 353 -9.13 -18.06 24.27
CA SER A 353 -7.81 -18.61 23.95
C SER A 353 -7.78 -19.39 22.63
N ASN A 354 -8.94 -19.80 22.10
CA ASN A 354 -9.07 -20.37 20.77
C ASN A 354 -9.94 -19.43 19.91
N CYS A 355 -9.27 -18.64 19.06
CA CYS A 355 -9.92 -17.61 18.25
C CYS A 355 -11.04 -18.19 17.38
N LYS A 356 -10.78 -19.30 16.70
CA LYS A 356 -11.73 -19.91 15.76
C LYS A 356 -12.99 -20.40 16.46
N SER A 357 -12.82 -21.16 17.53
CA SER A 357 -13.94 -21.67 18.31
C SER A 357 -14.75 -20.53 18.89
N PHE A 358 -14.10 -19.50 19.45
CA PHE A 358 -14.78 -18.34 20.01
C PHE A 358 -15.55 -17.53 18.95
N CYS A 359 -14.94 -17.25 17.79
CA CYS A 359 -15.63 -16.57 16.68
C CYS A 359 -16.85 -17.36 16.21
N GLY A 360 -16.72 -18.68 16.06
CA GLY A 360 -17.84 -19.56 15.71
C GLY A 360 -18.96 -19.53 16.75
N LEU A 361 -18.62 -19.46 18.04
CA LEU A 361 -19.60 -19.35 19.12
C LEU A 361 -20.33 -18.00 19.09
N VAL A 362 -19.61 -16.89 18.97
CA VAL A 362 -20.20 -15.54 18.85
C VAL A 362 -21.18 -15.48 17.68
N HIS A 363 -20.79 -16.02 16.53
CA HIS A 363 -21.62 -16.08 15.34
C HIS A 363 -22.92 -16.86 15.58
N ARG A 364 -22.82 -18.07 16.16
CA ARG A 364 -23.99 -18.90 16.48
C ARG A 364 -24.91 -18.27 17.53
N VAL A 365 -24.36 -17.61 18.56
CA VAL A 365 -25.17 -16.87 19.55
C VAL A 365 -26.00 -15.78 18.86
N LEU A 366 -25.44 -15.06 17.88
CA LEU A 366 -26.16 -14.04 17.12
C LEU A 366 -27.23 -14.63 16.19
N GLU A 367 -26.93 -15.72 15.48
CA GLU A 367 -27.92 -16.40 14.63
C GLU A 367 -29.11 -16.92 15.44
N MET A 368 -28.85 -17.44 16.63
CA MET A 368 -29.85 -18.06 17.51
C MET A 368 -30.45 -17.08 18.53
N TRP A 369 -30.16 -15.77 18.42
CA TRP A 369 -30.48 -14.79 19.46
C TRP A 369 -31.97 -14.79 19.87
N THR A 370 -32.87 -14.79 18.88
CA THR A 370 -34.33 -14.79 19.11
C THR A 370 -34.83 -16.12 19.71
N ASP A 371 -34.25 -17.23 19.27
CA ASP A 371 -34.59 -18.57 19.76
C ASP A 371 -34.14 -18.75 21.21
N LEU A 372 -32.96 -18.23 21.56
CA LEU A 372 -32.46 -18.20 22.94
C LEU A 372 -33.38 -17.39 23.85
N ILE A 373 -33.81 -16.19 23.42
CA ILE A 373 -34.79 -15.39 24.19
C ILE A 373 -36.07 -16.19 24.42
N THR A 374 -36.59 -16.84 23.37
CA THR A 374 -37.84 -17.60 23.45
C THR A 374 -37.71 -18.80 24.38
N TYR A 375 -36.59 -19.52 24.31
CA TYR A 375 -36.30 -20.63 25.21
C TYR A 375 -36.23 -20.18 26.67
N PHE A 376 -35.37 -19.21 27.00
CA PHE A 376 -35.18 -18.78 28.39
C PHE A 376 -36.41 -18.05 28.95
N SER A 377 -37.25 -17.44 28.10
CA SER A 377 -38.56 -16.90 28.49
C SER A 377 -39.58 -17.99 28.83
N SER A 378 -39.39 -19.22 28.32
CA SER A 378 -40.29 -20.37 28.55
C SER A 378 -39.87 -21.26 29.74
N CYS A 379 -38.68 -21.03 30.31
CA CYS A 379 -38.21 -21.73 31.51
C CYS A 379 -39.10 -21.39 32.73
N SER A 380 -39.19 -22.32 33.69
CA SER A 380 -40.12 -22.20 34.83
C SER A 380 -39.90 -20.92 35.65
N GLU A 381 -40.97 -20.35 36.20
CA GLU A 381 -40.92 -19.13 37.03
C GLU A 381 -40.02 -19.22 38.28
N ASN A 382 -39.55 -20.41 38.67
CA ASN A 382 -38.66 -20.61 39.83
C ASN A 382 -37.17 -20.76 39.45
N ASP A 383 -36.81 -20.59 38.17
CA ASP A 383 -35.42 -20.67 37.71
C ASP A 383 -34.79 -19.27 37.62
N ASP A 384 -34.23 -18.81 38.73
CA ASP A 384 -33.60 -17.49 38.83
C ASP A 384 -32.40 -17.31 37.88
N LYS A 385 -31.70 -18.41 37.52
CA LYS A 385 -30.60 -18.38 36.55
C LYS A 385 -31.12 -18.19 35.12
N ALA A 386 -32.16 -18.93 34.73
CA ALA A 386 -32.78 -18.76 33.41
C ALA A 386 -33.37 -17.34 33.23
N LYS A 387 -33.97 -16.77 34.28
CA LYS A 387 -34.43 -15.36 34.29
C LYS A 387 -33.27 -14.37 34.11
N HIS A 388 -32.15 -14.60 34.79
CA HIS A 388 -30.97 -13.77 34.66
C HIS A 388 -30.43 -13.80 33.23
N ILE A 389 -30.28 -14.98 32.63
CA ILE A 389 -29.85 -15.15 31.23
C ILE A 389 -30.82 -14.45 30.27
N CYS A 390 -32.14 -14.60 30.47
CA CYS A 390 -33.14 -13.94 29.65
C CYS A 390 -33.02 -12.41 29.73
N SER A 391 -32.80 -11.86 30.92
CA SER A 391 -32.59 -10.41 31.10
C SER A 391 -31.33 -9.89 30.39
N GLN A 392 -30.26 -10.69 30.36
CA GLN A 392 -29.04 -10.37 29.63
C GLN A 392 -29.28 -10.40 28.11
N LEU A 393 -29.98 -11.41 27.58
CA LEU A 393 -30.31 -11.51 26.14
C LEU A 393 -31.28 -10.41 25.65
N GLN A 394 -32.08 -9.84 26.55
CA GLN A 394 -32.95 -8.71 26.26
C GLN A 394 -32.23 -7.35 26.30
N ASN A 395 -30.98 -7.29 26.79
CA ASN A 395 -30.21 -6.05 26.85
C ASN A 395 -29.69 -5.65 25.44
N PRO A 396 -30.14 -4.52 24.88
CA PRO A 396 -29.73 -4.09 23.54
C PRO A 396 -28.23 -3.76 23.45
N LYS A 397 -27.61 -3.24 24.51
CA LYS A 397 -26.15 -2.98 24.56
C LYS A 397 -25.36 -4.29 24.43
N LEU A 398 -25.81 -5.35 25.09
CA LEU A 398 -25.12 -6.64 25.05
C LEU A 398 -25.22 -7.28 23.67
N ARG A 399 -26.40 -7.25 23.03
CA ARG A 399 -26.57 -7.70 21.65
C ARG A 399 -25.66 -6.94 20.69
N LEU A 400 -25.62 -5.61 20.80
CA LEU A 400 -24.74 -4.74 20.03
C LEU A 400 -23.25 -5.13 20.21
N THR A 401 -22.87 -5.49 21.44
CA THR A 401 -21.51 -5.95 21.77
C THR A 401 -21.15 -7.28 21.10
N PHE A 402 -22.08 -8.24 21.02
CA PHE A 402 -21.87 -9.47 20.24
C PHE A 402 -21.73 -9.17 18.73
N MET A 403 -22.56 -8.28 18.19
CA MET A 403 -22.47 -7.87 16.77
C MET A 403 -21.12 -7.19 16.46
N PHE A 404 -20.63 -6.36 17.38
CA PHE A 404 -19.29 -5.79 17.30
C PHE A 404 -18.20 -6.86 17.31
N LEU A 405 -18.28 -7.85 18.20
CA LEU A 405 -17.29 -8.94 18.29
C LEU A 405 -17.23 -9.78 17.01
N ASP A 406 -18.37 -10.13 16.42
CA ASP A 406 -18.45 -10.86 15.14
C ASP A 406 -17.73 -10.08 14.01
N HIS A 407 -17.92 -8.76 13.97
CA HIS A 407 -17.22 -7.89 13.02
C HIS A 407 -15.72 -7.71 13.34
N GLY A 408 -15.40 -7.32 14.57
CA GLY A 408 -14.07 -6.95 15.02
C GLY A 408 -13.09 -8.12 15.01
N LEU A 409 -13.55 -9.34 15.31
CA LEU A 409 -12.74 -10.55 15.23
C LEU A 409 -12.69 -11.16 13.82
N GLY A 410 -13.51 -10.69 12.88
CA GLY A 410 -13.58 -11.21 11.51
C GLY A 410 -12.22 -11.32 10.80
N PRO A 411 -11.37 -10.28 10.79
CA PRO A 411 -10.03 -10.37 10.19
C PRO A 411 -9.11 -11.40 10.86
N LEU A 412 -9.15 -11.55 12.19
CA LEU A 412 -8.38 -12.57 12.91
C LEU A 412 -8.89 -13.98 12.61
N ASN A 413 -10.20 -14.18 12.55
CA ASN A 413 -10.80 -15.47 12.21
C ASN A 413 -10.41 -15.90 10.80
N ALA A 414 -10.47 -14.97 9.84
CA ALA A 414 -10.03 -15.21 8.46
C ALA A 414 -8.54 -15.61 8.41
N PHE A 415 -7.68 -14.92 9.16
CA PHE A 415 -6.27 -15.25 9.25
C PHE A 415 -6.04 -16.63 9.89
N ASN A 416 -6.75 -16.95 10.97
CA ASN A 416 -6.65 -18.27 11.63
C ASN A 416 -7.10 -19.40 10.71
N ASP A 417 -8.19 -19.19 9.96
CA ASP A 417 -8.63 -20.13 8.93
C ASP A 417 -7.56 -20.37 7.85
N ARG A 418 -6.76 -19.35 7.47
CA ARG A 418 -5.64 -19.55 6.54
C ARG A 418 -4.48 -20.35 7.13
N LEU A 419 -4.28 -20.29 8.44
CA LEU A 419 -3.27 -21.13 9.11
C LEU A 419 -3.65 -22.61 9.08
N GLU A 420 -4.96 -22.90 9.08
CA GLU A 420 -5.50 -24.27 9.12
C GLU A 420 -5.85 -24.86 7.74
N ARG A 421 -6.30 -24.04 6.77
CA ARG A 421 -6.72 -24.49 5.43
C ARG A 421 -5.52 -24.90 4.56
N ARG A 422 -5.70 -25.95 3.75
CA ARG A 422 -4.76 -26.38 2.71
C ARG A 422 -5.42 -26.31 1.34
N GLU A 423 -5.18 -25.21 0.64
CA GLU A 423 -5.68 -25.02 -0.73
C GLU A 423 -4.58 -25.19 -1.78
N GLY A 424 -3.29 -25.20 -1.38
CA GLY A 424 -2.15 -25.26 -2.29
C GLY A 424 -0.92 -26.01 -1.76
N SER A 425 0.25 -25.71 -2.35
CA SER A 425 1.55 -26.17 -1.85
C SER A 425 1.94 -25.36 -0.62
N ALA A 426 2.63 -25.96 0.35
CA ALA A 426 3.01 -25.31 1.61
C ALA A 426 3.64 -23.91 1.41
N ARG A 427 4.50 -23.71 0.40
CA ARG A 427 5.11 -22.39 0.18
C ARG A 427 4.16 -21.36 -0.41
N ALA A 428 3.14 -21.79 -1.17
CA ALA A 428 2.09 -20.92 -1.66
C ALA A 428 1.18 -20.46 -0.51
N ASP A 429 0.90 -21.35 0.44
CA ASP A 429 0.17 -21.01 1.66
C ASP A 429 0.96 -20.01 2.51
N LEU A 430 2.27 -20.21 2.68
CA LEU A 430 3.16 -19.24 3.35
C LEU A 430 3.10 -17.84 2.72
N VAL A 431 3.11 -17.74 1.38
CA VAL A 431 2.99 -16.45 0.67
C VAL A 431 1.70 -15.73 1.07
N GLN A 432 0.60 -16.44 1.21
CA GLN A 432 -0.67 -15.85 1.60
C GLN A 432 -0.73 -15.53 3.10
N ILE A 433 -0.18 -16.39 3.97
CA ILE A 433 -0.05 -16.11 5.41
C ILE A 433 0.72 -14.81 5.63
N LEU A 434 1.88 -14.65 5.00
CA LEU A 434 2.69 -13.41 5.09
C LEU A 434 1.92 -12.18 4.57
N ARG A 435 1.12 -12.35 3.52
CA ARG A 435 0.31 -11.27 2.95
C ARG A 435 -0.76 -10.81 3.93
N GLU A 436 -1.51 -11.73 4.50
CA GLU A 436 -2.61 -11.41 5.43
C GLU A 436 -2.08 -10.87 6.75
N ALA A 437 -1.00 -11.47 7.28
CA ALA A 437 -0.30 -10.95 8.46
C ALA A 437 0.17 -9.50 8.28
N SER A 438 0.67 -9.14 7.09
CA SER A 438 1.06 -7.75 6.78
C SER A 438 -0.13 -6.77 6.76
N GLY A 439 -1.36 -7.26 6.55
CA GLY A 439 -2.58 -6.46 6.53
C GLY A 439 -3.22 -6.25 7.90
N LEU A 440 -3.10 -7.23 8.81
CA LEU A 440 -3.81 -7.22 10.11
C LEU A 440 -3.55 -5.96 10.94
N LEU A 441 -2.28 -5.62 11.15
CA LEU A 441 -1.91 -4.47 11.98
C LEU A 441 -2.49 -3.16 11.44
N ARG A 442 -2.46 -2.99 10.11
CA ARG A 442 -3.01 -1.82 9.44
C ARG A 442 -4.52 -1.78 9.55
N SER A 443 -5.20 -2.91 9.37
CA SER A 443 -6.66 -3.00 9.47
C SER A 443 -7.12 -2.55 10.86
N TYR A 444 -6.51 -3.08 11.92
CA TYR A 444 -6.90 -2.74 13.29
C TYR A 444 -6.53 -1.32 13.71
N ALA A 445 -5.33 -0.84 13.36
CA ALA A 445 -4.95 0.54 13.62
C ALA A 445 -5.89 1.54 12.91
N SER A 446 -6.33 1.22 11.69
CA SER A 446 -7.22 2.10 10.90
C SER A 446 -8.66 2.12 11.42
N SER A 447 -9.06 1.19 12.29
CA SER A 447 -10.40 1.17 12.87
C SER A 447 -10.65 2.31 13.85
N PHE A 448 -9.59 2.91 14.44
CA PHE A 448 -9.74 3.95 15.45
C PHE A 448 -8.72 5.10 15.38
N LEU A 449 -7.61 4.98 14.62
CA LEU A 449 -6.62 6.05 14.46
C LEU A 449 -6.80 6.85 13.16
N HIS A 450 -6.44 8.14 13.20
CA HIS A 450 -6.31 8.94 12.00
C HIS A 450 -5.25 8.37 11.04
N PRO A 451 -5.40 8.50 9.71
CA PRO A 451 -4.48 7.93 8.73
C PRO A 451 -3.00 8.29 8.95
N GLN A 452 -2.71 9.51 9.41
CA GLN A 452 -1.34 9.94 9.71
C GLN A 452 -0.74 9.21 10.93
N ALA A 453 -1.56 8.96 11.95
CA ALA A 453 -1.17 8.22 13.14
C ALA A 453 -0.99 6.73 12.83
N VAL A 454 -1.82 6.15 11.96
CA VAL A 454 -1.63 4.78 11.44
C VAL A 454 -0.27 4.65 10.76
N VAL A 455 0.07 5.58 9.84
CA VAL A 455 1.37 5.55 9.14
C VAL A 455 2.54 5.64 10.12
N ARG A 456 2.44 6.54 11.11
CA ARG A 456 3.44 6.68 12.17
C ARG A 456 3.59 5.40 12.98
N PHE A 457 2.47 4.82 13.43
CA PHE A 457 2.45 3.62 14.25
C PHE A 457 2.99 2.39 13.51
N LEU A 458 2.63 2.20 12.23
CA LEU A 458 3.16 1.10 11.42
C LEU A 458 4.68 1.16 11.24
N LYS A 459 5.25 2.38 11.22
CA LYS A 459 6.70 2.60 11.08
C LYS A 459 7.45 2.46 12.41
N GLU A 460 6.95 3.09 13.47
CA GLU A 460 7.66 3.23 14.75
C GLU A 460 7.32 2.11 15.74
N ARG A 461 6.14 1.48 15.60
CA ARG A 461 5.52 0.58 16.60
C ARG A 461 5.51 1.16 18.02
N ASP A 462 5.47 2.48 18.16
CA ASP A 462 5.46 3.17 19.44
C ASP A 462 4.09 2.99 20.14
N PRO A 463 4.01 2.28 21.27
CA PRO A 463 2.76 2.09 22.00
C PRO A 463 2.12 3.41 22.45
N ALA A 464 2.92 4.49 22.64
CA ALA A 464 2.40 5.79 23.05
C ALA A 464 1.46 6.42 22.00
N VAL A 465 1.56 6.01 20.73
CA VAL A 465 0.61 6.43 19.69
C VAL A 465 -0.79 5.89 19.96
N LEU A 466 -0.89 4.66 20.49
CA LEU A 466 -2.17 4.02 20.81
C LEU A 466 -2.86 4.67 22.01
N GLU A 467 -2.14 5.32 22.91
CA GLU A 467 -2.68 5.99 24.11
C GLU A 467 -3.02 7.48 23.88
N ASN A 468 -2.64 8.04 22.72
CA ASN A 468 -2.83 9.47 22.46
C ASN A 468 -4.21 9.76 21.87
N THR A 469 -5.14 10.19 22.72
CA THR A 469 -6.52 10.53 22.34
C THR A 469 -6.66 11.58 21.23
N LYS A 470 -5.66 12.42 21.00
CA LYS A 470 -5.67 13.42 19.91
C LYS A 470 -5.44 12.80 18.52
N LEU A 471 -5.00 11.56 18.47
CA LEU A 471 -4.71 10.83 17.23
C LEU A 471 -5.87 9.94 16.80
N TYR A 472 -6.94 9.86 17.60
CA TYR A 472 -8.09 9.01 17.35
C TYR A 472 -9.06 9.65 16.34
N LEU A 473 -9.78 8.80 15.62
CA LEU A 473 -10.90 9.23 14.79
C LEU A 473 -12.02 9.84 15.66
N PRO A 474 -12.80 10.78 15.12
CA PRO A 474 -14.05 11.21 15.75
C PRO A 474 -14.95 10.00 16.02
N SER A 475 -15.77 10.06 17.07
CA SER A 475 -16.67 8.96 17.47
C SER A 475 -17.68 8.55 16.40
N THR A 476 -17.89 9.34 15.34
CA THR A 476 -18.74 9.00 14.20
C THR A 476 -18.00 8.26 13.08
N GLU A 477 -16.67 8.22 13.14
CA GLU A 477 -15.79 7.65 12.11
C GLU A 477 -15.04 6.40 12.59
N VAL A 478 -15.07 6.11 13.90
CA VAL A 478 -14.54 4.85 14.45
C VAL A 478 -15.38 3.69 13.92
N ASN A 479 -14.72 2.63 13.45
CA ASN A 479 -15.39 1.47 12.90
C ASN A 479 -15.96 0.59 14.01
N PHE A 480 -17.23 0.78 14.38
CA PHE A 480 -17.92 -0.07 15.35
C PHE A 480 -18.63 -1.29 14.72
N GLY A 481 -18.58 -1.45 13.40
CA GLY A 481 -19.27 -2.53 12.70
C GLY A 481 -19.68 -2.20 11.27
N GLY A 482 -20.17 -3.20 10.54
CA GLY A 482 -20.77 -3.02 9.22
C GLY A 482 -22.20 -2.48 9.28
N ALA A 483 -22.87 -2.37 8.11
CA ALA A 483 -24.22 -1.81 7.97
C ALA A 483 -25.26 -2.39 8.97
N ALA A 484 -25.17 -3.68 9.31
CA ALA A 484 -26.06 -4.30 10.29
C ALA A 484 -25.97 -3.68 11.70
N VAL A 485 -24.77 -3.25 12.11
CA VAL A 485 -24.56 -2.57 13.40
C VAL A 485 -25.11 -1.14 13.35
N GLU A 486 -24.90 -0.43 12.24
CA GLU A 486 -25.43 0.93 12.04
C GLU A 486 -26.96 0.95 12.00
N ASP A 487 -27.58 -0.02 11.33
CA ASP A 487 -29.03 -0.20 11.27
C ASP A 487 -29.59 -0.49 12.67
N PHE A 488 -28.96 -1.38 13.43
CA PHE A 488 -29.37 -1.70 14.80
C PHE A 488 -29.22 -0.51 15.76
N LEU A 489 -28.12 0.25 15.64
CA LEU A 489 -27.90 1.49 16.39
C LEU A 489 -28.99 2.53 16.08
N SER A 490 -29.38 2.65 14.82
CA SER A 490 -30.44 3.58 14.38
C SER A 490 -31.82 3.14 14.86
N GLU A 491 -32.12 1.84 14.83
CA GLU A 491 -33.40 1.28 15.32
C GLU A 491 -33.55 1.44 16.84
N LYS A 492 -32.45 1.28 17.59
CA LYS A 492 -32.43 1.25 19.06
C LYS A 492 -31.84 2.50 19.71
N GLU A 493 -31.75 3.61 18.98
CA GLU A 493 -31.11 4.86 19.43
C GLU A 493 -31.63 5.33 20.81
N ALA A 494 -32.95 5.31 21.02
CA ALA A 494 -33.56 5.75 22.26
C ALA A 494 -33.28 4.81 23.46
N GLU A 495 -33.16 3.50 23.23
CA GLU A 495 -32.86 2.50 24.27
C GLU A 495 -31.37 2.48 24.63
N LEU A 496 -30.51 2.89 23.68
CA LEU A 496 -29.06 2.88 23.83
C LEU A 496 -28.49 4.23 24.28
N ALA A 497 -29.26 5.31 24.29
CA ALA A 497 -28.78 6.68 24.54
C ALA A 497 -27.88 6.80 25.79
N ASP A 498 -28.24 6.13 26.90
CA ASP A 498 -27.49 6.18 28.16
C ASP A 498 -26.28 5.23 28.21
N SER A 499 -26.23 4.22 27.34
CA SER A 499 -25.18 3.19 27.33
C SER A 499 -24.24 3.27 26.12
N LEU A 500 -24.57 4.06 25.10
CA LEU A 500 -23.83 4.19 23.85
C LEU A 500 -22.40 4.65 24.08
N LYS A 501 -22.20 5.62 24.97
CA LYS A 501 -20.85 6.13 25.27
C LYS A 501 -19.97 5.07 25.93
N ALA A 502 -20.53 4.31 26.87
CA ALA A 502 -19.83 3.21 27.52
C ALA A 502 -19.45 2.11 26.50
N PHE A 503 -20.38 1.75 25.60
CA PHE A 503 -20.09 0.81 24.50
C PHE A 503 -18.96 1.31 23.58
N GLN A 504 -18.98 2.58 23.19
CA GLN A 504 -17.93 3.16 22.33
C GLN A 504 -16.55 3.12 23.01
N ASP A 505 -16.50 3.40 24.31
CA ASP A 505 -15.26 3.36 25.09
C ASP A 505 -14.75 1.92 25.25
N GLU A 506 -15.64 0.94 25.47
CA GLU A 506 -15.32 -0.49 25.51
C GLU A 506 -14.76 -1.00 24.16
N CYS A 507 -15.37 -0.63 23.03
CA CYS A 507 -14.87 -0.98 21.69
C CYS A 507 -13.50 -0.36 21.39
N LEU A 508 -13.24 0.85 21.88
CA LEU A 508 -11.96 1.51 21.72
C LEU A 508 -10.85 0.79 22.48
N GLU A 509 -11.10 0.40 23.74
CA GLU A 509 -10.13 -0.39 24.52
C GLU A 509 -9.89 -1.77 23.91
N PHE A 510 -10.93 -2.42 23.36
CA PHE A 510 -10.78 -3.63 22.56
C PHE A 510 -9.80 -3.43 21.39
N TYR A 511 -10.00 -2.41 20.56
CA TYR A 511 -9.14 -2.16 19.40
C TYR A 511 -7.72 -1.78 19.80
N LYS A 512 -7.53 -1.00 20.87
CA LYS A 512 -6.20 -0.65 21.39
C LYS A 512 -5.44 -1.91 21.83
N ALA A 513 -6.04 -2.71 22.71
CA ALA A 513 -5.42 -3.91 23.27
C ALA A 513 -5.10 -4.93 22.17
N LEU A 514 -6.03 -5.15 21.24
CA LEU A 514 -5.84 -6.05 20.10
C LEU A 514 -4.73 -5.52 19.16
N THR A 515 -4.74 -4.23 18.82
CA THR A 515 -3.73 -3.63 17.94
C THR A 515 -2.32 -3.71 18.55
N ALA A 516 -2.19 -3.48 19.86
CA ALA A 516 -0.93 -3.62 20.58
C ALA A 516 -0.42 -5.08 20.54
N CYS A 517 -1.30 -6.04 20.86
CA CYS A 517 -0.98 -7.46 20.83
C CYS A 517 -0.55 -7.91 19.41
N VAL A 518 -1.26 -7.47 18.37
CA VAL A 518 -0.87 -7.75 16.97
C VAL A 518 0.49 -7.13 16.63
N ALA A 519 0.79 -5.93 17.10
CA ALA A 519 2.07 -5.27 16.86
C ALA A 519 3.25 -6.02 17.51
N GLU A 520 3.02 -6.59 18.70
CA GLU A 520 4.00 -7.36 19.47
C GLU A 520 4.21 -8.76 18.90
N GLY A 521 3.13 -9.46 18.53
CA GLY A 521 3.20 -10.83 18.01
C GLY A 521 3.75 -10.92 16.58
N LEU A 522 3.68 -9.84 15.79
CA LEU A 522 4.24 -9.83 14.43
C LEU A 522 5.78 -9.78 14.46
N PRO A 523 6.48 -10.77 13.90
CA PRO A 523 7.92 -10.93 14.05
C PRO A 523 8.75 -9.90 13.28
N LEU A 524 8.16 -9.31 12.23
CA LEU A 524 8.78 -8.33 11.34
C LEU A 524 7.74 -7.26 11.00
N SER A 525 8.20 -6.08 10.56
CA SER A 525 7.33 -4.97 10.12
C SER A 525 6.40 -5.36 8.97
N ASP A 526 5.26 -4.66 8.81
CA ASP A 526 4.31 -4.93 7.73
C ASP A 526 4.97 -4.81 6.34
N GLY A 527 5.86 -3.83 6.17
CA GLY A 527 6.62 -3.64 4.93
C GLY A 527 7.52 -4.83 4.60
N ILE A 528 8.16 -5.43 5.60
CA ILE A 528 8.99 -6.63 5.43
C ILE A 528 8.13 -7.83 5.05
N LEU A 529 7.07 -8.12 5.81
CA LEU A 529 6.19 -9.27 5.57
C LEU A 529 5.56 -9.21 4.16
N ARG A 530 5.11 -8.02 3.76
CA ARG A 530 4.60 -7.76 2.41
C ARG A 530 5.66 -8.00 1.34
N SER A 531 6.88 -7.50 1.56
CA SER A 531 7.99 -7.68 0.62
C SER A 531 8.40 -9.15 0.51
N MET A 532 8.39 -9.92 1.60
CA MET A 532 8.65 -11.37 1.57
C MET A 532 7.57 -12.12 0.76
N SER A 533 6.29 -11.81 1.00
CA SER A 533 5.16 -12.39 0.26
C SER A 533 5.26 -12.11 -1.24
N GLN A 534 5.55 -10.85 -1.60
CA GLN A 534 5.70 -10.45 -2.99
C GLN A 534 6.94 -11.06 -3.62
N LEU A 535 8.08 -11.08 -2.92
CA LEU A 535 9.33 -11.59 -3.47
C LEU A 535 9.25 -13.08 -3.75
N LEU A 536 8.61 -13.86 -2.86
CA LEU A 536 8.41 -15.30 -3.04
C LEU A 536 7.40 -15.65 -4.15
N SER A 537 6.54 -14.72 -4.56
CA SER A 537 5.51 -14.94 -5.58
C SER A 537 6.07 -14.67 -6.99
N PRO A 538 5.86 -15.54 -7.99
CA PRO A 538 6.31 -15.30 -9.36
C PRO A 538 5.74 -14.00 -9.93
N ASP A 539 4.44 -13.76 -9.74
CA ASP A 539 3.74 -12.52 -10.12
C ASP A 539 4.16 -11.29 -9.30
N GLY A 540 4.90 -11.51 -8.21
CA GLY A 540 5.37 -10.47 -7.31
C GLY A 540 6.78 -9.96 -7.64
N ARG A 541 7.50 -10.59 -8.59
CA ARG A 541 8.83 -10.17 -9.06
C ARG A 541 8.91 -8.67 -9.40
N LEU A 542 7.91 -8.14 -10.11
CA LEU A 542 7.86 -6.72 -10.49
C LEU A 542 7.33 -5.82 -9.36
N LYS A 543 6.70 -6.38 -8.33
CA LYS A 543 6.07 -5.62 -7.23
C LYS A 543 7.06 -5.21 -6.14
N VAL A 544 8.19 -5.90 -6.03
CA VAL A 544 9.23 -5.63 -5.01
C VAL A 544 10.28 -4.67 -5.59
N THR A 545 10.66 -3.65 -4.82
CA THR A 545 11.70 -2.69 -5.21
C THR A 545 13.08 -3.16 -4.78
N GLY A 546 14.13 -2.68 -5.46
CA GLY A 546 15.52 -2.99 -5.08
C GLY A 546 15.83 -2.58 -3.63
N LYS A 547 15.26 -1.46 -3.15
CA LYS A 547 15.39 -1.03 -1.76
C LYS A 547 14.76 -2.03 -0.79
N ALA A 548 13.55 -2.51 -1.10
CA ALA A 548 12.88 -3.51 -0.28
C ALA A 548 13.69 -4.81 -0.19
N VAL A 549 14.28 -5.27 -1.30
CA VAL A 549 15.16 -6.46 -1.29
C VAL A 549 16.42 -6.23 -0.45
N THR A 550 17.02 -5.04 -0.50
CA THR A 550 18.17 -4.74 0.37
C THR A 550 17.81 -4.72 1.85
N TYR A 551 16.62 -4.21 2.19
CA TYR A 551 16.13 -4.24 3.57
C TYR A 551 15.86 -5.67 4.04
N LEU A 552 15.24 -6.50 3.20
CA LEU A 552 15.10 -7.94 3.46
C LEU A 552 16.47 -8.60 3.66
N GLY A 553 17.42 -8.35 2.77
CA GLY A 553 18.79 -8.84 2.90
C GLY A 553 19.44 -8.44 4.21
N ALA A 554 19.22 -7.21 4.69
CA ALA A 554 19.75 -6.74 5.97
C ALA A 554 19.14 -7.50 7.16
N GLN A 555 17.83 -7.77 7.13
CA GLN A 555 17.13 -8.56 8.16
C GLN A 555 17.68 -9.98 8.27
N PHE A 556 17.98 -10.64 7.15
CA PHE A 556 18.60 -11.97 7.12
C PHE A 556 20.13 -11.95 7.19
N GLY A 557 20.74 -10.79 7.42
CA GLY A 557 22.19 -10.66 7.59
C GLY A 557 23.05 -10.72 6.34
N LEU A 558 22.44 -10.70 5.16
CA LEU A 558 23.09 -10.78 3.85
C LEU A 558 23.53 -9.41 3.29
N ALA A 559 22.98 -8.31 3.80
CA ALA A 559 23.27 -6.95 3.33
C ALA A 559 23.79 -6.04 4.47
N ALA A 560 24.89 -6.45 5.12
CA ALA A 560 25.47 -5.72 6.25
C ALA A 560 26.35 -4.52 5.86
N THR A 561 26.83 -4.47 4.61
CA THR A 561 27.67 -3.38 4.09
C THR A 561 27.02 -2.76 2.85
N ALA A 562 27.38 -1.52 2.51
CA ALA A 562 26.86 -0.83 1.34
C ALA A 562 27.17 -1.59 0.03
N GLU A 563 28.33 -2.26 -0.03
CA GLU A 563 28.74 -3.10 -1.14
C GLU A 563 27.86 -4.35 -1.26
N ALA A 564 27.58 -5.04 -0.14
CA ALA A 564 26.71 -6.21 -0.13
C ALA A 564 25.26 -5.84 -0.49
N SER A 565 24.77 -4.68 -0.03
CA SER A 565 23.47 -4.14 -0.44
C SER A 565 23.43 -3.80 -1.93
N ALA A 566 24.50 -3.23 -2.48
CA ALA A 566 24.57 -2.94 -3.91
C ALA A 566 24.56 -4.23 -4.75
N GLN A 567 25.37 -5.21 -4.37
CA GLN A 567 25.42 -6.50 -5.04
C GLN A 567 24.06 -7.22 -5.02
N LEU A 568 23.41 -7.30 -3.84
CA LEU A 568 22.09 -7.92 -3.72
C LEU A 568 21.03 -7.22 -4.58
N ARG A 569 21.08 -5.88 -4.65
CA ARG A 569 20.18 -5.09 -5.50
C ARG A 569 20.44 -5.34 -6.98
N ASP A 570 21.70 -5.40 -7.40
CA ASP A 570 22.07 -5.62 -8.80
C ASP A 570 21.68 -7.04 -9.25
N GLU A 571 21.93 -8.08 -8.44
CA GLU A 571 21.49 -9.46 -8.69
C GLU A 571 19.95 -9.57 -8.78
N PHE A 572 19.23 -8.83 -7.93
CA PHE A 572 17.77 -8.77 -8.01
C PHE A 572 17.27 -8.05 -9.28
N LEU A 573 17.91 -6.95 -9.67
CA LEU A 573 17.59 -6.24 -10.91
C LEU A 573 17.81 -7.14 -12.13
N GLU A 574 18.88 -7.93 -12.15
CA GLU A 574 19.11 -8.95 -13.19
C GLU A 574 17.97 -9.96 -13.23
N TYR A 575 17.54 -10.50 -12.08
CA TYR A 575 16.35 -11.36 -12.01
C TYR A 575 15.08 -10.67 -12.52
N GLN A 576 14.89 -9.38 -12.26
CA GLN A 576 13.76 -8.60 -12.79
C GLN A 576 13.81 -8.38 -14.31
N LEU A 577 14.99 -8.44 -14.92
CA LEU A 577 15.20 -8.22 -16.35
C LEU A 577 15.14 -9.50 -17.21
N ILE A 578 15.16 -10.69 -16.60
CA ILE A 578 15.04 -11.96 -17.34
C ILE A 578 13.64 -12.03 -17.98
N GLU A 579 13.54 -11.96 -19.31
CA GLU A 579 12.27 -12.15 -20.04
C GLU A 579 11.65 -13.51 -19.66
N GLU A 580 10.35 -13.57 -19.36
CA GLU A 580 9.62 -14.85 -19.23
C GLU A 580 9.49 -15.60 -20.57
N GLY A 581 10.11 -15.11 -21.64
CA GLY A 581 10.13 -15.71 -22.95
C GLY A 581 11.55 -15.90 -23.47
N ASP A 582 12.10 -17.12 -23.30
CA ASP A 582 12.82 -17.84 -24.37
C ASP A 582 13.37 -19.22 -23.92
N SER A 583 13.21 -19.59 -22.65
CA SER A 583 13.55 -20.93 -22.14
C SER A 583 12.37 -21.76 -21.59
N THR A 584 11.13 -21.28 -21.75
CA THR A 584 9.92 -21.92 -21.21
C THR A 584 8.91 -22.20 -22.33
N PRO A 585 8.60 -23.48 -22.64
CA PRO A 585 7.51 -23.80 -23.56
C PRO A 585 6.18 -23.35 -22.95
N ALA A 586 5.35 -22.67 -23.74
CA ALA A 586 4.10 -22.02 -23.35
C ALA A 586 2.94 -22.97 -22.95
N ASP A 587 3.21 -24.24 -22.61
CA ASP A 587 2.18 -25.30 -22.51
C ASP A 587 2.06 -26.01 -21.15
N VAL A 588 2.58 -25.46 -20.04
CA VAL A 588 2.30 -26.03 -18.70
C VAL A 588 1.73 -24.98 -17.76
N PRO A 589 0.40 -24.77 -17.76
CA PRO A 589 -0.26 -24.01 -16.70
C PRO A 589 -0.20 -24.85 -15.41
N ASN A 590 0.28 -24.27 -14.31
CA ASN A 590 0.48 -24.86 -12.96
C ASN A 590 1.86 -25.47 -12.64
N ARG A 591 2.94 -24.68 -12.69
CA ARG A 591 4.14 -24.99 -11.87
C ARG A 591 3.89 -24.60 -10.41
N SER A 592 4.26 -25.46 -9.46
CA SER A 592 4.21 -25.09 -8.03
C SER A 592 5.26 -24.02 -7.71
N LEU A 593 5.08 -23.33 -6.58
CA LEU A 593 6.00 -22.28 -6.14
C LEU A 593 7.42 -22.81 -5.96
N GLU A 594 7.55 -24.00 -5.41
CA GLU A 594 8.82 -24.68 -5.16
C GLU A 594 9.54 -25.06 -6.47
N GLN A 595 8.77 -25.46 -7.49
CA GLN A 595 9.32 -25.76 -8.82
C GLN A 595 9.79 -24.50 -9.53
N HIS A 596 9.07 -23.39 -9.39
CA HIS A 596 9.50 -22.09 -9.90
C HIS A 596 10.85 -21.70 -9.29
N TRP A 597 10.95 -21.69 -7.96
CA TRP A 597 12.21 -21.30 -7.30
C TRP A 597 13.35 -22.29 -7.55
N SER A 598 13.10 -23.60 -7.59
CA SER A 598 14.14 -24.57 -7.97
C SER A 598 14.68 -24.31 -9.39
N CYS A 599 13.85 -23.84 -10.32
CA CYS A 599 14.29 -23.45 -11.66
C CYS A 599 15.16 -22.18 -11.64
N VAL A 600 14.72 -21.14 -10.93
CA VAL A 600 15.43 -19.86 -10.81
C VAL A 600 16.77 -20.01 -10.07
N LEU A 601 16.80 -20.75 -8.96
CA LEU A 601 18.01 -20.93 -8.14
C LEU A 601 19.11 -21.73 -8.84
N LYS A 602 18.77 -22.48 -9.90
CA LYS A 602 19.74 -23.19 -10.75
C LYS A 602 20.46 -22.28 -11.74
N THR A 603 19.86 -21.16 -12.12
CA THR A 603 20.46 -20.20 -13.06
C THR A 603 21.31 -19.14 -12.34
N ILE A 604 21.19 -19.04 -11.02
CA ILE A 604 21.92 -18.08 -10.19
C ILE A 604 23.17 -18.76 -9.60
N GLY A 605 24.30 -18.02 -9.56
CA GLY A 605 25.57 -18.51 -9.00
C GLY A 605 25.47 -18.92 -7.51
N GLN A 606 26.34 -19.84 -7.08
CA GLN A 606 26.30 -20.40 -5.72
C GLN A 606 26.61 -19.36 -4.62
N ASP A 607 27.47 -18.39 -4.90
CA ASP A 607 27.88 -17.34 -3.95
C ASP A 607 26.95 -16.11 -3.96
N SER A 608 25.80 -16.18 -4.66
CA SER A 608 24.86 -15.07 -4.78
C SER A 608 24.16 -14.74 -3.46
N ALA A 609 24.17 -13.46 -3.09
CA ALA A 609 23.44 -12.95 -1.93
C ALA A 609 21.93 -13.08 -2.15
N PHE A 610 21.45 -12.86 -3.38
CA PHE A 610 20.05 -13.02 -3.74
C PHE A 610 19.59 -14.49 -3.63
N LYS A 611 20.40 -15.44 -4.09
CA LYS A 611 20.16 -16.89 -3.91
C LYS A 611 20.01 -17.26 -2.43
N ARG A 612 20.94 -16.80 -1.59
CA ARG A 612 20.89 -17.04 -0.14
C ARG A 612 19.65 -16.43 0.51
N LEU A 613 19.22 -15.25 0.07
CA LEU A 613 18.00 -14.60 0.58
C LEU A 613 16.77 -15.45 0.28
N ILE A 614 16.59 -15.91 -0.97
CA ILE A 614 15.47 -16.75 -1.35
C ILE A 614 15.48 -18.09 -0.60
N LEU A 615 16.63 -18.74 -0.47
CA LEU A 615 16.74 -19.99 0.30
C LEU A 615 16.37 -19.79 1.78
N SER A 616 16.73 -18.63 2.37
CA SER A 616 16.32 -18.26 3.73
C SER A 616 14.80 -18.13 3.86
N LEU A 617 14.16 -17.50 2.87
CA LEU A 617 12.69 -17.37 2.82
C LEU A 617 11.98 -18.73 2.59
N LEU A 618 12.57 -19.63 1.81
CA LEU A 618 12.05 -20.98 1.58
C LEU A 618 12.30 -21.94 2.76
N ALA A 619 13.22 -21.60 3.66
CA ALA A 619 13.51 -22.34 4.87
C ALA A 619 12.54 -22.02 6.03
N LEU A 620 11.77 -20.93 5.95
CA LEU A 620 10.86 -20.51 7.02
C LEU A 620 9.85 -21.61 7.39
N PRO A 621 9.39 -21.69 8.64
CA PRO A 621 8.29 -22.56 9.02
C PRO A 621 7.02 -22.26 8.22
N CYS A 622 6.19 -23.28 8.04
CA CYS A 622 4.89 -23.16 7.42
C CYS A 622 3.97 -24.25 7.98
N PRO A 623 2.71 -23.95 8.34
CA PRO A 623 1.75 -24.94 8.79
C PRO A 623 1.61 -26.14 7.85
N PRO A 624 1.34 -27.35 8.38
CA PRO A 624 1.08 -27.66 9.80
C PRO A 624 2.35 -27.65 10.67
N LEU A 625 2.25 -27.06 11.86
CA LEU A 625 3.35 -26.98 12.85
C LEU A 625 3.06 -27.77 14.13
N GLU A 626 1.87 -28.37 14.22
CA GLU A 626 1.49 -29.22 15.35
C GLU A 626 2.43 -30.42 15.46
N ALA A 627 2.91 -30.68 16.67
CA ALA A 627 3.90 -31.70 16.99
C ALA A 627 3.62 -33.04 16.29
N GLU A 628 2.40 -33.57 16.44
CA GLU A 628 1.95 -34.83 15.83
C GLU A 628 2.12 -34.86 14.30
N LYS A 629 1.72 -33.77 13.61
CA LYS A 629 1.77 -33.66 12.14
C LYS A 629 3.21 -33.47 11.63
N VAL A 630 4.07 -32.82 12.41
CA VAL A 630 5.49 -32.61 12.07
C VAL A 630 6.30 -33.89 12.30
N PHE A 631 6.02 -34.61 13.39
CA PHE A 631 6.71 -35.86 13.72
C PHE A 631 6.34 -36.96 12.72
N ALA A 632 5.05 -37.09 12.35
CA ALA A 632 4.59 -38.06 11.37
C ALA A 632 5.27 -37.91 9.98
N GLN A 633 5.67 -36.71 9.57
CA GLN A 633 6.38 -36.48 8.30
C GLN A 633 7.76 -37.15 8.24
N ASN A 634 8.33 -37.54 9.38
CA ASN A 634 9.62 -38.22 9.48
C ASN A 634 9.48 -39.76 9.50
N GLY A 635 8.26 -40.29 9.53
CA GLY A 635 7.93 -41.70 9.73
C GLY A 635 7.48 -42.49 8.50
N ASP A 636 7.97 -42.18 7.29
CA ASP A 636 7.53 -42.85 6.05
C ASP A 636 7.96 -44.35 6.03
N THR A 637 7.02 -45.24 6.38
CA THR A 637 7.22 -46.69 6.54
C THR A 637 7.13 -47.48 5.23
N SER A 638 7.02 -46.84 4.07
CA SER A 638 6.93 -47.48 2.74
C SER A 638 8.13 -48.36 2.35
N ARG A 639 9.12 -48.53 3.24
CA ARG A 639 10.31 -49.38 3.09
C ARG A 639 10.38 -50.56 4.08
N LEU A 640 9.41 -50.73 4.98
CA LEU A 640 9.44 -51.75 6.04
C LEU A 640 8.77 -53.08 5.65
N ASP A 641 8.07 -53.14 4.51
CA ASP A 641 7.23 -54.29 4.12
C ASP A 641 7.96 -55.44 3.37
N GLU A 642 9.29 -55.41 3.24
CA GLU A 642 10.02 -56.44 2.48
C GLU A 642 10.62 -57.59 3.32
N SER A 643 10.38 -57.67 4.64
CA SER A 643 11.06 -58.70 5.47
C SER A 643 10.20 -59.61 6.35
N LEU A 644 8.86 -59.55 6.31
CA LEU A 644 8.02 -60.43 7.12
C LEU A 644 6.73 -60.84 6.39
N ALA A 645 6.86 -61.66 5.35
CA ALA A 645 5.73 -62.43 4.83
C ALA A 645 6.23 -63.77 4.30
N ASP A 646 6.40 -64.73 5.20
CA ASP A 646 6.34 -66.15 4.84
C ASP A 646 5.82 -66.94 6.06
N SER A 647 4.49 -67.11 6.13
CA SER A 647 3.83 -68.34 6.60
C SER A 647 2.30 -68.14 6.68
N ASP A 648 1.64 -68.95 5.88
CA ASP A 648 0.33 -69.57 6.09
C ASP A 648 -1.00 -68.83 5.79
N SER A 649 -1.60 -69.39 4.74
CA SER A 649 -2.98 -69.48 4.28
C SER A 649 -4.05 -69.70 5.36
N ASP A 650 -5.26 -69.16 5.13
CA ASP A 650 -6.38 -69.94 4.56
C ASP A 650 -7.69 -69.12 4.41
N ASN A 651 -8.20 -69.07 3.17
CA ASN A 651 -9.58 -69.20 2.64
C ASN A 651 -10.84 -68.73 3.44
N PRO A 652 -12.04 -68.65 2.81
CA PRO A 652 -12.44 -68.15 1.49
C PRO A 652 -13.62 -67.13 1.61
N LYS A 653 -13.97 -66.40 0.54
CA LYS A 653 -15.32 -65.81 0.40
C LYS A 653 -15.93 -66.03 -0.98
N ILE A 654 -17.13 -66.60 -0.94
CA ILE A 654 -18.05 -66.93 -2.01
C ILE A 654 -19.37 -66.19 -1.74
N VAL A 655 -19.98 -65.73 -2.84
CA VAL A 655 -21.41 -65.40 -3.08
C VAL A 655 -21.92 -64.06 -2.54
N GLU A 656 -22.12 -63.10 -3.44
CA GLU A 656 -23.39 -62.66 -4.07
C GLU A 656 -24.26 -61.87 -3.07
N SER A 657 -25.02 -60.84 -3.42
CA SER A 657 -25.81 -60.70 -4.63
C SER A 657 -26.36 -59.27 -4.78
N THR A 658 -26.71 -58.96 -6.02
CA THR A 658 -27.96 -58.30 -6.45
C THR A 658 -28.13 -56.79 -6.35
N ASN A 659 -28.15 -56.23 -7.57
CA ASN A 659 -29.26 -55.49 -8.20
C ASN A 659 -29.22 -53.96 -8.17
N ASP A 660 -28.76 -53.42 -9.32
CA ASP A 660 -29.57 -52.65 -10.27
C ASP A 660 -31.02 -52.34 -9.84
N ASP A 661 -31.44 -51.08 -9.96
CA ASP A 661 -32.21 -50.69 -11.15
C ASP A 661 -32.42 -49.15 -11.26
N SER A 662 -32.15 -48.65 -12.48
CA SER A 662 -32.90 -47.69 -13.32
C SER A 662 -33.73 -46.54 -12.69
N SER A 663 -33.88 -45.34 -13.27
CA SER A 663 -34.17 -44.92 -14.65
C SER A 663 -34.21 -43.37 -14.67
N SER A 664 -33.64 -42.67 -15.67
CA SER A 664 -34.31 -42.02 -16.84
C SER A 664 -35.22 -40.81 -16.45
N GLU A 665 -35.37 -39.70 -17.18
CA GLU A 665 -35.06 -39.30 -18.55
C GLU A 665 -35.47 -37.80 -18.78
N LEU A 666 -34.97 -37.21 -19.88
CA LEU A 666 -35.55 -36.15 -20.76
C LEU A 666 -35.92 -34.76 -20.17
N ALA A 667 -35.26 -33.64 -20.54
CA ALA A 667 -35.20 -32.91 -21.82
C ALA A 667 -36.40 -31.98 -22.16
N SER A 668 -36.05 -30.72 -22.44
CA SER A 668 -36.51 -29.91 -23.59
C SER A 668 -37.48 -28.71 -23.36
N THR A 669 -36.94 -27.53 -23.70
CA THR A 669 -37.47 -26.45 -24.58
C THR A 669 -38.82 -25.74 -24.37
N MET A 670 -38.67 -24.39 -24.34
CA MET A 670 -39.31 -23.38 -25.21
C MET A 670 -40.52 -22.55 -24.72
N THR A 671 -40.31 -21.24 -24.94
CA THR A 671 -41.22 -20.21 -25.46
C THR A 671 -42.20 -19.47 -24.53
N SER A 672 -42.02 -18.14 -24.61
CA SER A 672 -42.84 -16.99 -24.21
C SER A 672 -44.32 -17.06 -24.64
N PRO A 673 -45.19 -16.11 -24.21
CA PRO A 673 -45.28 -14.84 -24.95
C PRO A 673 -45.64 -13.56 -24.14
N ALA A 674 -45.45 -12.45 -24.87
CA ALA A 674 -45.70 -11.03 -24.59
C ALA A 674 -47.16 -10.67 -24.17
N ILE A 675 -47.48 -9.44 -23.75
CA ILE A 675 -47.84 -8.27 -24.60
C ILE A 675 -48.29 -7.13 -23.62
N ASN A 676 -47.77 -5.88 -23.63
CA ASN A 676 -48.26 -4.64 -24.30
C ASN A 676 -47.51 -3.45 -23.63
N GLY A 677 -47.14 -2.30 -24.19
CA GLY A 677 -47.35 -1.68 -25.50
C GLY A 677 -47.60 -0.16 -25.38
N ARG A 678 -46.69 0.67 -25.93
CA ARG A 678 -46.89 2.04 -26.55
C ARG A 678 -47.09 3.26 -25.61
N ARG A 679 -46.74 4.53 -25.91
CA ARG A 679 -46.01 5.27 -27.02
C ARG A 679 -45.85 6.76 -26.62
N ARG A 680 -44.73 7.43 -27.00
CA ARG A 680 -44.53 8.77 -27.67
C ARG A 680 -45.16 10.06 -27.06
N LYS A 681 -44.67 11.33 -27.15
CA LYS A 681 -43.73 12.07 -28.03
C LYS A 681 -43.60 13.57 -27.55
N THR A 682 -42.46 14.25 -27.87
CA THR A 682 -42.25 15.69 -28.29
C THR A 682 -42.60 16.86 -27.32
N SER A 683 -42.03 18.09 -27.29
CA SER A 683 -41.14 18.97 -28.12
C SER A 683 -40.65 20.16 -27.23
N SER A 684 -39.38 20.62 -27.22
CA SER A 684 -38.68 21.66 -28.04
C SER A 684 -38.88 23.17 -27.72
N LYS A 685 -37.72 23.87 -27.52
CA LYS A 685 -37.30 25.27 -27.89
C LYS A 685 -37.93 26.47 -27.14
N SER A 686 -37.30 27.64 -26.93
CA SER A 686 -36.05 28.33 -27.38
C SER A 686 -35.86 29.61 -26.50
N MET A 687 -34.64 30.01 -26.06
CA MET A 687 -33.66 30.93 -26.69
C MET A 687 -34.17 32.39 -26.88
N GLN A 688 -33.54 33.44 -26.32
CA GLN A 688 -32.60 34.41 -26.94
C GLN A 688 -32.62 35.74 -26.11
N LEU A 689 -31.71 36.73 -26.12
CA LEU A 689 -30.36 36.98 -26.66
C LEU A 689 -30.03 38.51 -26.45
N ILE A 690 -28.78 38.86 -26.05
CA ILE A 690 -27.96 40.09 -26.35
C ILE A 690 -28.51 41.50 -25.99
N GLY A 691 -27.75 42.49 -25.48
CA GLY A 691 -26.33 42.63 -25.15
C GLY A 691 -25.86 44.11 -25.14
N LEU A 692 -24.63 44.33 -24.62
CA LEU A 692 -23.64 45.39 -24.99
C LEU A 692 -24.00 46.87 -24.63
N LEU A 693 -23.16 47.77 -24.10
CA LEU A 693 -21.69 47.93 -24.03
C LEU A 693 -21.28 48.94 -22.91
N LYS A 694 -20.30 48.53 -22.12
CA LYS A 694 -19.13 49.20 -21.47
C LYS A 694 -18.95 50.74 -21.36
N LYS A 695 -18.27 51.07 -20.23
CA LYS A 695 -17.36 52.21 -19.84
C LYS A 695 -18.06 53.43 -19.21
N ASN A 696 -17.61 54.05 -18.12
CA ASN A 696 -16.35 54.03 -17.35
C ASN A 696 -16.63 54.61 -15.93
N ILE A 697 -15.78 54.27 -14.95
CA ILE A 697 -15.20 55.11 -13.86
C ILE A 697 -15.03 54.29 -12.56
N LYS A 698 -13.77 54.27 -12.12
CA LYS A 698 -13.20 53.77 -10.86
C LYS A 698 -13.96 54.26 -9.60
N LYS A 699 -14.21 53.37 -8.63
CA LYS A 699 -13.87 53.53 -7.19
C LYS A 699 -14.34 52.34 -6.32
N SER A 700 -13.45 51.95 -5.40
CA SER A 700 -13.63 51.29 -4.08
C SER A 700 -14.20 49.86 -3.96
N PHE A 701 -13.34 48.98 -3.41
CA PHE A 701 -13.56 47.84 -2.50
C PHE A 701 -14.76 46.89 -2.73
N PHE A 702 -14.47 45.62 -3.03
CA PHE A 702 -15.48 44.56 -3.07
C PHE A 702 -15.94 44.15 -1.66
N ILE A 703 -17.05 44.76 -1.23
CA ILE A 703 -18.03 44.22 -0.28
C ILE A 703 -18.90 43.20 -1.06
N ASP A 704 -19.35 42.13 -0.42
CA ASP A 704 -20.14 41.02 -1.01
C ASP A 704 -21.51 41.40 -1.63
N GLY A 705 -21.81 42.70 -1.79
CA GLY A 705 -23.08 43.21 -2.32
C GLY A 705 -24.29 42.92 -1.42
N LYS A 706 -24.10 42.42 -0.19
CA LYS A 706 -25.19 42.08 0.74
C LYS A 706 -25.03 42.94 2.00
N GLY A 707 -25.84 43.99 2.14
CA GLY A 707 -25.78 44.92 3.28
C GLY A 707 -25.76 44.25 4.68
N PHE A 708 -25.13 44.92 5.64
CA PHE A 708 -24.85 44.54 7.04
C PHE A 708 -24.09 43.21 7.23
N GLY A 709 -22.79 43.25 7.56
CA GLY A 709 -21.93 42.09 7.83
C GLY A 709 -22.10 41.49 9.24
N VAL A 710 -21.54 40.28 9.45
CA VAL A 710 -21.52 39.63 10.78
C VAL A 710 -20.67 40.47 11.74
N GLY A 711 -21.19 40.70 12.95
CA GLY A 711 -20.57 41.55 13.98
C GLY A 711 -20.97 43.02 13.91
N GLU A 712 -21.75 43.45 12.92
CA GLU A 712 -22.29 44.82 12.85
C GLU A 712 -23.44 45.05 13.85
N LEU A 713 -23.44 46.24 14.46
CA LEU A 713 -24.54 46.72 15.29
C LEU A 713 -25.64 47.31 14.41
N VAL A 714 -26.89 46.90 14.65
CA VAL A 714 -28.05 47.30 13.85
C VAL A 714 -29.26 47.67 14.71
N TRP A 715 -30.13 48.49 14.15
CA TRP A 715 -31.52 48.63 14.59
C TRP A 715 -32.40 47.75 13.72
N GLY A 716 -33.22 46.91 14.36
CA GLY A 716 -34.18 46.07 13.65
C GLY A 716 -35.61 46.42 13.98
N LYS A 717 -36.46 46.42 12.96
CA LYS A 717 -37.91 46.57 13.14
C LYS A 717 -38.57 45.21 13.18
N VAL A 718 -38.90 44.67 14.35
CA VAL A 718 -39.70 43.45 14.51
C VAL A 718 -41.20 43.79 14.48
N LYS A 719 -42.04 42.89 13.95
CA LYS A 719 -43.50 43.12 13.87
C LYS A 719 -44.06 43.15 15.29
N GLY A 720 -44.76 44.22 15.67
CA GLY A 720 -45.33 44.39 17.02
C GLY A 720 -44.45 45.12 18.04
N PHE A 721 -43.19 45.46 17.69
CA PHE A 721 -42.25 46.12 18.60
C PHE A 721 -41.74 47.45 18.05
N SER A 722 -41.23 48.32 18.94
CA SER A 722 -40.40 49.48 18.59
C SER A 722 -39.13 49.03 17.84
N TRP A 723 -38.39 49.96 17.24
CA TRP A 723 -37.06 49.61 16.72
C TRP A 723 -36.19 49.13 17.88
N TRP A 724 -35.58 47.95 17.73
CA TRP A 724 -34.83 47.27 18.78
C TRP A 724 -33.36 47.11 18.36
N PRO A 725 -32.38 47.34 19.26
CA PRO A 725 -30.97 47.16 18.93
C PRO A 725 -30.60 45.68 18.88
N GLY A 726 -29.74 45.31 17.93
CA GLY A 726 -29.26 43.93 17.79
C GLY A 726 -27.89 43.83 17.12
N LEU A 727 -27.32 42.64 17.17
CA LEU A 727 -26.04 42.27 16.59
C LEU A 727 -26.24 41.26 15.46
N VAL A 728 -25.66 41.51 14.28
CA VAL A 728 -25.72 40.55 13.19
C VAL A 728 -24.81 39.35 13.49
N VAL A 729 -25.35 38.14 13.46
CA VAL A 729 -24.63 36.90 13.81
C VAL A 729 -24.57 35.92 12.64
N ALA A 730 -23.63 34.97 12.70
CA ALA A 730 -23.46 33.96 11.66
C ALA A 730 -24.66 32.99 11.58
N TRP A 731 -24.91 32.48 10.37
CA TRP A 731 -25.87 31.40 10.12
C TRP A 731 -25.32 30.07 10.64
N LYS A 732 -26.18 29.22 11.22
CA LYS A 732 -25.80 27.87 11.69
C LYS A 732 -25.65 26.86 10.54
N SER A 733 -26.16 27.14 9.34
CA SER A 733 -26.12 26.24 8.17
C SER A 733 -25.27 26.82 7.03
N LYS A 734 -24.78 25.96 6.12
CA LYS A 734 -23.92 26.34 4.97
C LYS A 734 -24.60 27.25 3.94
N ASN A 735 -25.92 27.46 4.00
CA ASN A 735 -26.68 28.26 3.03
C ASN A 735 -27.34 29.47 3.70
N SER A 736 -26.85 30.69 3.40
CA SER A 736 -27.51 31.95 3.81
C SER A 736 -28.55 32.39 2.77
N PRO A 737 -29.83 32.59 3.14
CA PRO A 737 -30.83 33.16 2.23
C PRO A 737 -30.43 34.56 1.73
N PRO A 738 -30.58 34.87 0.43
CA PRO A 738 -30.36 36.23 -0.08
C PRO A 738 -31.27 37.23 0.63
N LEU A 739 -30.75 38.43 0.95
CA LEU A 739 -31.50 39.56 1.54
C LEU A 739 -31.98 39.38 2.99
N MET A 740 -31.53 38.36 3.71
CA MET A 740 -31.83 38.15 5.12
C MET A 740 -30.56 38.15 5.99
N ARG A 741 -30.72 38.53 7.25
CA ARG A 741 -29.70 38.48 8.30
C ARG A 741 -30.26 37.80 9.54
N ARG A 742 -29.41 37.02 10.20
CA ARG A 742 -29.70 36.49 11.53
C ARG A 742 -29.19 37.53 12.53
N VAL A 743 -30.08 38.00 13.40
CA VAL A 743 -29.81 39.07 14.37
C VAL A 743 -30.09 38.54 15.76
N GLU A 744 -29.15 38.76 16.67
CA GLU A 744 -29.31 38.56 18.12
C GLU A 744 -29.73 39.88 18.75
N TRP A 745 -30.78 39.89 19.57
CA TRP A 745 -31.31 41.11 20.18
C TRP A 745 -30.70 41.35 21.56
N PHE A 746 -30.27 42.58 21.82
CA PHE A 746 -29.82 42.99 23.15
C PHE A 746 -31.00 43.03 24.13
N GLY A 747 -30.73 42.80 25.41
CA GLY A 747 -31.74 42.67 26.47
C GLY A 747 -32.07 41.21 26.79
N ASP A 748 -32.80 40.53 25.90
CA ASP A 748 -33.29 39.15 26.11
C ASP A 748 -32.44 38.05 25.45
N GLY A 749 -31.50 38.39 24.56
CA GLY A 749 -30.60 37.45 23.88
C GLY A 749 -31.27 36.59 22.80
N MET A 750 -32.50 36.94 22.39
CA MET A 750 -33.25 36.16 21.41
C MET A 750 -32.73 36.38 19.99
N TYR A 751 -32.87 35.36 19.12
CA TYR A 751 -32.47 35.44 17.71
C TYR A 751 -33.68 35.62 16.79
N SER A 752 -33.51 36.38 15.71
CA SER A 752 -34.50 36.48 14.64
C SER A 752 -33.87 36.59 13.26
N GLU A 753 -34.59 36.12 12.24
CA GLU A 753 -34.22 36.31 10.84
C GLU A 753 -34.94 37.54 10.29
N VAL A 754 -34.15 38.53 9.88
CA VAL A 754 -34.64 39.86 9.50
C VAL A 754 -34.21 40.18 8.09
N ARG A 755 -35.16 40.64 7.26
CA ARG A 755 -34.85 41.16 5.93
C ARG A 755 -34.02 42.44 6.05
N ILE A 756 -33.02 42.62 5.18
CA ILE A 756 -32.12 43.79 5.18
C ILE A 756 -32.89 45.12 5.15
N GLN A 757 -34.04 45.16 4.48
CA GLN A 757 -34.91 46.34 4.39
C GLN A 757 -35.52 46.78 5.75
N ARG A 758 -35.54 45.88 6.74
CA ARG A 758 -36.03 46.15 8.10
C ARG A 758 -34.89 46.38 9.10
N LEU A 759 -33.67 46.54 8.60
CA LEU A 759 -32.48 46.88 9.36
C LEU A 759 -32.02 48.30 9.02
N LEU A 760 -31.53 49.01 10.03
CA LEU A 760 -30.83 50.29 9.89
C LEU A 760 -29.49 50.21 10.64
N PRO A 761 -28.46 50.97 10.22
CA PRO A 761 -27.20 51.03 10.98
C PRO A 761 -27.44 51.54 12.39
N PHE A 762 -26.71 51.01 13.39
CA PHE A 762 -26.88 51.44 14.78
C PHE A 762 -26.70 52.96 14.98
N ALA A 763 -25.87 53.59 14.14
CA ALA A 763 -25.68 55.05 14.08
C ALA A 763 -26.98 55.84 13.89
N ALA A 764 -28.06 55.23 13.39
CA ALA A 764 -29.37 55.85 13.22
C ALA A 764 -30.16 56.00 14.55
N ILE A 765 -29.48 56.12 15.70
CA ILE A 765 -30.12 56.19 17.02
C ILE A 765 -31.16 57.31 17.12
N ALA A 766 -30.88 58.49 16.52
CA ALA A 766 -31.83 59.61 16.49
C ALA A 766 -33.16 59.29 15.80
N LYS A 767 -33.17 58.32 14.88
CA LYS A 767 -34.37 57.86 14.16
C LYS A 767 -35.04 56.67 14.82
N CYS A 768 -34.27 55.81 15.48
CA CYS A 768 -34.73 54.50 15.94
C CYS A 768 -35.06 54.46 17.43
N PHE A 769 -34.45 55.32 18.26
CA PHE A 769 -34.67 55.33 19.69
C PHE A 769 -36.12 55.71 20.05
N CYS A 770 -36.76 54.92 20.92
CA CYS A 770 -38.14 55.15 21.34
C CYS A 770 -38.22 55.60 22.82
N ASN A 771 -38.48 56.89 23.04
CA ASN A 771 -38.62 57.47 24.39
C ASN A 771 -39.68 56.75 25.23
N ASN A 772 -40.83 56.43 24.64
CA ASN A 772 -41.93 55.75 25.35
C ASN A 772 -41.52 54.34 25.80
N SER A 773 -40.86 53.57 24.94
CA SER A 773 -40.36 52.24 25.29
C SER A 773 -39.24 52.31 26.33
N TYR A 774 -38.36 53.32 26.25
CA TYR A 774 -37.28 53.50 27.24
C TYR A 774 -37.80 53.86 28.64
N ALA A 775 -38.91 54.62 28.72
CA ALA A 775 -39.54 54.97 29.99
C ALA A 775 -40.40 53.85 30.59
N SER A 776 -40.97 52.97 29.76
CA SER A 776 -41.99 52.00 30.19
C SER A 776 -41.56 50.53 30.18
N LEU A 777 -40.49 50.15 29.46
CA LEU A 777 -40.08 48.76 29.28
C LEU A 777 -38.65 48.53 29.82
N PRO A 778 -38.49 47.82 30.96
CA PRO A 778 -37.16 47.51 31.51
C PRO A 778 -36.24 46.77 30.52
N ALA A 779 -36.78 45.78 29.79
CA ALA A 779 -36.01 45.04 28.79
C ALA A 779 -35.49 45.93 27.64
N TYR A 780 -36.22 46.99 27.27
CA TYR A 780 -35.73 47.95 26.28
C TYR A 780 -34.63 48.84 26.85
N LYS A 781 -34.77 49.27 28.11
CA LYS A 781 -33.76 50.06 28.83
C LYS A 781 -32.45 49.28 28.96
N ASP A 782 -32.52 47.99 29.30
CA ASP A 782 -31.37 47.09 29.38
C ASP A 782 -30.75 46.83 28.00
N ALA A 783 -31.57 46.62 26.97
CA ALA A 783 -31.09 46.46 25.59
C ALA A 783 -30.29 47.67 25.10
N ILE A 784 -30.75 48.88 25.43
CA ILE A 784 -30.07 50.15 25.10
C ILE A 784 -28.77 50.29 25.88
N TYR A 785 -28.75 49.92 27.16
CA TYR A 785 -27.53 49.95 27.97
C TYR A 785 -26.47 49.00 27.39
N GLN A 786 -26.83 47.74 27.13
CA GLN A 786 -25.90 46.71 26.62
C GLN A 786 -25.30 47.09 25.26
N VAL A 787 -26.12 47.60 24.32
CA VAL A 787 -25.61 48.00 23.00
C VAL A 787 -24.72 49.24 23.08
N LEU A 788 -24.99 50.18 23.99
CA LEU A 788 -24.17 51.37 24.20
C LEU A 788 -22.86 51.06 24.93
N GLU A 789 -22.88 50.10 25.85
CA GLU A 789 -21.68 49.58 26.51
C GLU A 789 -20.73 48.98 25.47
N LEU A 790 -21.22 48.07 24.62
CA LEU A 790 -20.45 47.49 23.52
C LEU A 790 -19.99 48.55 22.49
N ALA A 791 -20.84 49.53 22.17
CA ALA A 791 -20.48 50.62 21.28
C ALA A 791 -19.36 51.49 21.88
N SER A 792 -19.40 51.75 23.19
CA SER A 792 -18.39 52.55 23.89
C SER A 792 -17.03 51.86 23.93
N GLU A 793 -17.03 50.55 24.12
CA GLU A 793 -15.82 49.72 24.04
C GLU A 793 -15.19 49.83 22.65
N ARG A 794 -15.97 49.63 21.58
CA ARG A 794 -15.45 49.70 20.20
C ARG A 794 -14.99 51.11 19.80
N CYS A 795 -15.61 52.15 20.36
CA CYS A 795 -15.23 53.54 20.13
C CYS A 795 -14.10 54.04 21.07
N SER A 796 -13.52 53.16 21.90
CA SER A 796 -12.52 53.53 22.91
C SER A 796 -12.96 54.66 23.85
N LYS A 797 -14.25 54.73 24.16
CA LYS A 797 -14.86 55.71 25.07
C LYS A 797 -15.06 55.07 26.45
N THR A 798 -14.48 55.68 27.48
CA THR A 798 -14.68 55.27 28.87
C THR A 798 -15.66 56.17 29.60
N PHE A 799 -16.49 55.58 30.46
CA PHE A 799 -17.39 56.27 31.37
C PHE A 799 -16.94 56.00 32.82
N SER A 800 -17.03 56.99 33.70
CA SER A 800 -16.63 56.83 35.10
C SER A 800 -17.64 55.97 35.85
N ALA A 801 -17.19 54.88 36.49
CA ALA A 801 -18.03 54.00 37.28
C ALA A 801 -18.57 54.72 38.54
N THR A 802 -19.71 55.42 38.43
CA THR A 802 -20.34 56.15 39.54
C THR A 802 -21.19 55.25 40.45
N GLY A 803 -21.24 53.93 40.21
CA GLY A 803 -22.04 52.98 40.99
C GLY A 803 -23.56 53.10 40.75
N ASN A 804 -24.01 54.09 39.98
CA ASN A 804 -25.40 54.30 39.60
C ASN A 804 -25.59 54.09 38.08
N LYS A 805 -26.06 52.88 37.71
CA LYS A 805 -26.30 52.48 36.31
C LYS A 805 -27.24 53.43 35.54
N GLU A 806 -28.12 54.14 36.24
CA GLU A 806 -29.07 55.05 35.60
C GLU A 806 -28.45 56.39 35.18
N GLU A 807 -27.44 56.87 35.90
CA GLU A 807 -26.68 58.06 35.53
C GLU A 807 -25.69 57.75 34.40
N GLU A 808 -25.05 56.58 34.46
CA GLU A 808 -24.17 56.09 33.40
C GLU A 808 -24.92 55.89 32.08
N ALA A 809 -26.11 55.28 32.11
CA ALA A 809 -26.96 55.13 30.94
C ALA A 809 -27.37 56.47 30.30
N LYS A 810 -27.62 57.50 31.12
CA LYS A 810 -27.92 58.87 30.63
C LYS A 810 -26.72 59.50 29.94
N ALA A 811 -25.52 59.33 30.51
CA ALA A 811 -24.28 59.81 29.91
C ALA A 811 -23.97 59.10 28.58
N MET A 812 -24.14 57.77 28.53
CA MET A 812 -24.00 56.97 27.30
C MET A 812 -25.01 57.37 26.23
N LEU A 813 -26.26 57.68 26.62
CA LEU A 813 -27.28 58.17 25.69
C LEU A 813 -26.95 59.56 25.15
N SER A 814 -26.51 60.51 25.99
CA SER A 814 -26.06 61.83 25.54
C SER A 814 -24.92 61.69 24.51
N TRP A 815 -23.92 60.86 24.84
CA TRP A 815 -22.82 60.54 23.95
C TRP A 815 -23.26 59.96 22.60
N ALA A 816 -24.28 59.08 22.62
CA ALA A 816 -24.83 58.49 21.41
C ALA A 816 -25.57 59.51 20.53
N PHE A 817 -26.32 60.45 21.14
CA PHE A 817 -26.97 61.55 20.40
C PHE A 817 -25.98 62.61 19.91
N GLU A 818 -24.81 62.75 20.55
CA GLU A 818 -23.70 63.61 20.12
C GLU A 818 -22.83 62.97 19.02
N GLY A 819 -23.22 61.79 18.51
CA GLY A 819 -22.59 61.17 17.34
C GLY A 819 -21.38 60.29 17.66
N PHE A 820 -21.30 59.72 18.87
CA PHE A 820 -20.36 58.64 19.22
C PHE A 820 -18.86 59.00 19.16
N GLN A 821 -18.50 60.23 19.52
CA GLN A 821 -17.10 60.70 19.54
C GLN A 821 -16.25 59.93 20.57
N PRO A 822 -14.97 59.60 20.30
CA PRO A 822 -14.06 60.25 19.35
C PRO A 822 -13.99 59.63 17.95
N THR A 823 -14.34 58.35 17.79
CA THR A 823 -14.27 57.64 16.50
C THR A 823 -15.51 57.84 15.64
N GLY A 824 -16.62 58.27 16.24
CA GLY A 824 -17.91 58.33 15.57
C GLY A 824 -18.45 56.95 15.17
N PRO A 825 -19.47 56.90 14.29
CA PRO A 825 -20.08 55.66 13.80
C PRO A 825 -19.13 54.65 13.15
N GLU A 826 -17.97 55.11 12.65
CA GLU A 826 -16.94 54.24 12.06
C GLU A 826 -16.30 53.31 13.10
N GLY A 827 -16.30 53.71 14.38
CA GLY A 827 -15.84 52.91 15.51
C GLY A 827 -16.74 51.71 15.83
N PHE A 828 -17.94 51.58 15.24
CA PHE A 828 -18.78 50.40 15.47
C PHE A 828 -18.36 49.18 14.69
N THR A 829 -17.47 49.36 13.70
CA THR A 829 -16.96 48.25 12.92
C THR A 829 -16.33 47.24 13.89
N PRO A 830 -16.75 45.96 13.88
CA PRO A 830 -16.13 44.98 14.76
C PRO A 830 -14.61 44.98 14.46
N PRO A 831 -13.73 44.99 15.47
CA PRO A 831 -12.32 44.73 15.23
C PRO A 831 -12.24 43.42 14.46
N SER A 832 -11.39 43.37 13.45
CA SER A 832 -11.22 42.14 12.70
C SER A 832 -10.89 41.01 13.70
N SER A 833 -11.36 39.79 13.46
CA SER A 833 -10.98 38.63 14.29
C SER A 833 -9.45 38.51 14.44
N TYR A 834 -8.72 39.10 13.49
CA TYR A 834 -7.28 39.23 13.46
C TYR A 834 -6.69 40.17 14.53
N GLU A 835 -7.28 41.36 14.72
CA GLU A 835 -6.87 42.29 15.78
C GLU A 835 -7.32 41.81 17.16
N GLN A 836 -8.51 41.19 17.24
CA GLN A 836 -8.98 40.57 18.47
C GLN A 836 -8.06 39.44 18.93
N MET A 837 -7.61 38.57 18.00
CA MET A 837 -6.60 37.55 18.29
C MET A 837 -5.34 38.19 18.89
N ALA A 838 -4.79 39.23 18.26
CA ALA A 838 -3.58 39.87 18.75
C ALA A 838 -3.77 40.40 20.18
N HIS A 839 -4.89 41.06 20.46
CA HIS A 839 -5.24 41.52 21.80
C HIS A 839 -5.42 40.38 22.81
N GLU A 840 -6.06 39.26 22.44
CA GLU A 840 -6.20 38.09 23.33
C GLU A 840 -4.86 37.44 23.66
N VAL A 841 -3.91 37.44 22.72
CA VAL A 841 -2.56 36.92 22.95
C VAL A 841 -1.73 37.88 23.81
N THR A 842 -1.76 39.18 23.53
CA THR A 842 -0.90 40.16 24.25
C THR A 842 -1.47 40.57 25.61
N ALA A 843 -2.78 40.80 25.71
CA ALA A 843 -3.41 41.35 26.91
C ALA A 843 -4.01 40.27 27.81
N LYS A 844 -4.57 39.19 27.24
CA LYS A 844 -5.21 38.09 28.01
C LYS A 844 -4.31 36.86 28.18
N GLY A 845 -3.09 36.88 27.63
CA GLY A 845 -2.10 35.81 27.80
C GLY A 845 -2.48 34.48 27.14
N ARG A 846 -3.40 34.47 26.16
CA ARG A 846 -3.74 33.26 25.42
C ARG A 846 -2.58 32.83 24.51
N LYS A 847 -2.51 31.53 24.20
CA LYS A 847 -1.48 30.99 23.30
C LYS A 847 -1.81 31.36 21.85
N ILE A 848 -0.81 31.84 21.11
CA ILE A 848 -0.98 32.16 19.68
C ILE A 848 -1.33 30.93 18.83
N GLU A 849 -0.97 29.73 19.29
CA GLU A 849 -1.31 28.47 18.64
C GLU A 849 -2.81 28.12 18.72
N ASP A 850 -3.57 28.78 19.58
CA ASP A 850 -5.03 28.63 19.63
C ASP A 850 -5.73 29.38 18.49
N PHE A 851 -4.99 30.15 17.68
CA PHE A 851 -5.54 31.03 16.66
C PHE A 851 -4.90 30.86 15.28
N CYS A 852 -5.72 31.11 14.27
CA CYS A 852 -5.29 31.10 12.88
C CYS A 852 -4.48 32.35 12.57
N LEU A 853 -3.19 32.21 12.25
CA LEU A 853 -2.31 33.33 11.91
C LEU A 853 -2.69 34.06 10.62
N SER A 854 -3.59 33.52 9.81
CA SER A 854 -4.01 34.16 8.56
C SER A 854 -5.30 34.97 8.71
N CYS A 855 -6.20 34.61 9.63
CA CYS A 855 -7.51 35.27 9.75
C CYS A 855 -8.00 35.50 11.20
N GLY A 856 -7.29 35.02 12.21
CA GLY A 856 -7.57 35.27 13.62
C GLY A 856 -8.66 34.41 14.25
N THR A 857 -9.25 33.47 13.49
CA THR A 857 -10.23 32.53 14.06
C THR A 857 -9.58 31.57 15.06
N ALA A 858 -10.30 31.20 16.11
CA ALA A 858 -9.90 30.15 17.05
C ALA A 858 -10.24 28.73 16.55
N ASN A 859 -10.90 28.59 15.40
CA ASN A 859 -11.22 27.28 14.82
C ASN A 859 -10.02 26.74 14.02
N ILE A 860 -9.21 25.90 14.66
CA ILE A 860 -7.91 25.45 14.15
C ILE A 860 -7.99 24.05 13.53
N ALA A 861 -7.28 23.86 12.42
CA ALA A 861 -7.10 22.57 11.77
C ALA A 861 -5.67 22.03 11.87
N ILE A 862 -4.65 22.89 11.75
CA ILE A 862 -3.24 22.50 11.79
C ILE A 862 -2.36 23.64 12.30
N PHE A 863 -1.18 23.34 12.82
CA PHE A 863 -0.17 24.36 13.10
C PHE A 863 0.33 25.03 11.81
N HIS A 864 0.61 26.32 11.89
CA HIS A 864 1.20 27.06 10.79
C HIS A 864 2.64 26.54 10.56
N PRO A 865 3.04 26.18 9.32
CA PRO A 865 4.31 25.50 9.09
C PRO A 865 5.55 26.38 9.30
N LEU A 866 5.44 27.69 9.03
CA LEU A 866 6.56 28.63 9.16
C LEU A 866 6.68 29.29 10.54
N PHE A 867 5.59 29.85 11.08
CA PHE A 867 5.57 30.64 12.31
C PHE A 867 4.80 29.97 13.45
N GLU A 868 5.13 30.31 14.69
CA GLU A 868 4.37 29.88 15.88
C GLU A 868 2.94 30.43 15.84
N GLY A 869 1.98 29.53 15.86
CA GLY A 869 0.58 29.79 15.58
C GLY A 869 -0.03 28.67 14.72
N SER A 870 -1.27 28.88 14.28
CA SER A 870 -2.05 27.85 13.60
C SER A 870 -2.73 28.32 12.31
N LEU A 871 -3.39 27.41 11.60
CA LEU A 871 -4.20 27.64 10.41
C LEU A 871 -5.56 26.96 10.58
N CYS A 872 -6.65 27.65 10.24
CA CYS A 872 -7.96 27.04 10.05
C CYS A 872 -8.03 26.28 8.72
N LEU A 873 -9.06 25.45 8.52
CA LEU A 873 -9.20 24.63 7.30
C LEU A 873 -9.11 25.46 6.00
N LYS A 874 -9.84 26.59 5.94
CA LYS A 874 -9.84 27.48 4.76
C LYS A 874 -8.46 28.09 4.50
N CYS A 875 -7.76 28.52 5.55
CA CYS A 875 -6.44 29.12 5.42
C CYS A 875 -5.37 28.07 5.08
N LYS A 876 -5.52 26.83 5.55
CA LYS A 876 -4.70 25.68 5.13
C LYS A 876 -4.83 25.43 3.62
N GLU A 877 -6.05 25.40 3.10
CA GLU A 877 -6.29 25.21 1.65
C GLU A 877 -5.67 26.34 0.83
N ASN A 878 -5.90 27.60 1.23
CA ASN A 878 -5.30 28.75 0.58
C ASN A 878 -3.76 28.72 0.63
N PHE A 879 -3.20 28.37 1.79
CA PHE A 879 -1.75 28.24 1.97
C PHE A 879 -1.15 27.17 1.06
N THR A 880 -1.85 26.04 0.90
CA THR A 880 -1.45 24.94 0.01
C THR A 880 -1.40 25.39 -1.46
N GLU A 881 -2.35 26.22 -1.87
CA GLU A 881 -2.44 26.72 -3.25
C GLU A 881 -1.38 27.79 -3.56
N THR A 882 -1.09 28.68 -2.60
CA THR A 882 -0.49 29.98 -2.90
C THR A 882 0.95 30.18 -2.41
N LEU A 883 1.45 29.39 -1.45
CA LEU A 883 2.78 29.62 -0.87
C LEU A 883 3.91 29.67 -1.91
N PHE A 884 3.84 28.80 -2.92
CA PHE A 884 4.84 28.69 -3.98
C PHE A 884 4.38 29.37 -5.27
N ARG A 885 3.60 30.44 -5.16
CA ARG A 885 3.27 31.31 -6.29
C ARG A 885 4.20 32.51 -6.30
N TYR A 886 4.70 32.82 -7.49
CA TYR A 886 5.64 33.89 -7.73
C TYR A 886 5.17 34.72 -8.93
N ASP A 887 5.35 36.03 -8.82
CA ASP A 887 5.07 36.98 -9.89
C ASP A 887 6.27 37.09 -10.85
N GLU A 888 6.13 37.90 -11.91
CA GLU A 888 7.16 38.10 -12.93
C GLU A 888 8.42 38.79 -12.39
N ASP A 889 8.32 39.49 -11.26
CA ASP A 889 9.45 40.07 -10.53
C ASP A 889 10.25 39.03 -9.72
N GLY A 890 9.81 37.77 -9.72
CA GLY A 890 10.45 36.67 -9.02
C GLY A 890 10.09 36.57 -7.53
N TYR A 891 9.34 37.50 -6.96
CA TYR A 891 8.89 37.46 -5.57
C TYR A 891 7.57 36.70 -5.41
N GLN A 892 7.27 36.26 -4.19
CA GLN A 892 5.99 35.62 -3.88
C GLN A 892 4.83 36.56 -4.18
N SER A 893 3.81 36.06 -4.88
CA SER A 893 2.61 36.83 -5.23
C SER A 893 1.77 37.23 -4.00
N TYR A 894 1.95 36.52 -2.88
CA TYR A 894 1.16 36.70 -1.65
C TYR A 894 2.05 36.66 -0.43
N CYS A 895 1.57 37.30 0.66
CA CYS A 895 2.26 37.33 1.95
C CYS A 895 2.65 35.92 2.44
N THR A 896 3.89 35.77 2.89
CA THR A 896 4.43 34.53 3.46
C THR A 896 3.65 33.99 4.67
N VAL A 897 2.96 34.86 5.42
CA VAL A 897 2.21 34.47 6.63
C VAL A 897 0.76 34.10 6.32
N CYS A 898 0.00 35.02 5.72
CA CYS A 898 -1.43 34.81 5.52
C CYS A 898 -1.78 34.25 4.15
N CYS A 899 -0.82 34.17 3.22
CA CYS A 899 -1.07 33.79 1.83
C CYS A 899 -2.14 34.67 1.16
N ALA A 900 -2.17 35.94 1.55
CA ALA A 900 -3.09 36.97 1.07
C ALA A 900 -2.38 38.34 1.15
N GLY A 901 -3.17 39.42 1.09
CA GLY A 901 -2.68 40.80 1.22
C GLY A 901 -2.60 41.52 -0.13
N LEU A 902 -3.02 42.78 -0.14
CA LEU A 902 -3.03 43.64 -1.32
C LEU A 902 -1.74 44.47 -1.44
N GLU A 903 -1.15 44.83 -0.31
CA GLU A 903 0.07 45.62 -0.22
C GLU A 903 1.09 44.82 0.59
N VAL A 904 2.24 44.55 -0.01
CA VAL A 904 3.31 43.74 0.57
C VAL A 904 4.64 44.49 0.52
N ILE A 905 5.53 44.17 1.45
CA ILE A 905 6.93 44.59 1.43
C ILE A 905 7.81 43.40 1.08
N LEU A 906 8.76 43.62 0.17
CA LEU A 906 9.64 42.59 -0.37
C LEU A 906 10.90 42.46 0.49
N CYS A 907 11.42 41.25 0.63
CA CYS A 907 12.71 41.02 1.28
C CYS A 907 13.85 41.48 0.39
N GLY A 908 14.73 42.35 0.90
CA GLY A 908 15.96 42.80 0.22
C GLY A 908 17.16 41.85 0.39
N ASN A 909 17.01 40.72 1.10
CA ASN A 909 18.09 39.74 1.20
C ASN A 909 18.23 38.97 -0.12
N ALA A 910 19.45 38.87 -0.63
CA ALA A 910 19.76 38.13 -1.85
C ALA A 910 19.23 36.69 -1.77
N SER A 911 18.67 36.19 -2.89
CA SER A 911 18.07 34.86 -2.99
C SER A 911 16.80 34.63 -2.15
N CYS A 912 16.25 35.65 -1.49
CA CYS A 912 15.01 35.55 -0.73
C CYS A 912 13.83 36.17 -1.48
N CYS A 913 12.94 35.32 -2.00
CA CYS A 913 11.76 35.75 -2.77
C CYS A 913 10.51 35.98 -1.91
N ARG A 914 10.65 36.29 -0.61
CA ARG A 914 9.52 36.36 0.34
C ARG A 914 9.00 37.77 0.52
N CYS A 915 7.71 37.90 0.80
CA CYS A 915 7.05 39.18 1.04
C CYS A 915 6.07 39.12 2.22
N PHE A 916 5.80 40.25 2.85
CA PHE A 916 4.93 40.35 4.03
C PHE A 916 3.91 41.47 3.85
N CYS A 917 2.63 41.19 4.09
CA CYS A 917 1.58 42.20 3.91
C CYS A 917 1.48 43.17 5.09
N LYS A 918 0.93 44.36 4.79
CA LYS A 918 0.64 45.41 5.76
C LYS A 918 -0.11 44.90 7.00
N ASP A 919 -1.15 44.11 6.81
CA ASP A 919 -1.99 43.63 7.90
C ASP A 919 -1.22 42.69 8.85
N CYS A 920 -0.48 41.72 8.30
CA CYS A 920 0.33 40.82 9.12
C CYS A 920 1.41 41.58 9.91
N LEU A 921 2.06 42.57 9.30
CA LEU A 921 3.09 43.34 9.99
C LEU A 921 2.50 44.22 11.09
N ASN A 922 1.44 44.95 10.79
CA ASN A 922 0.85 45.88 11.74
C ASN A 922 0.16 45.18 12.92
N VAL A 923 -0.36 43.95 12.70
CA VAL A 923 -1.05 43.18 13.74
C VAL A 923 -0.11 42.25 14.50
N LEU A 924 0.73 41.46 13.80
CA LEU A 924 1.56 40.44 14.46
C LEU A 924 2.89 40.98 14.98
N VAL A 925 3.44 42.04 14.39
CA VAL A 925 4.71 42.63 14.84
C VAL A 925 4.44 43.87 15.70
N GLY A 926 3.59 44.77 15.21
CA GLY A 926 3.09 45.90 15.98
C GLY A 926 2.61 47.06 15.11
N PRO A 927 1.87 48.03 15.67
CA PRO A 927 1.27 49.12 14.91
C PRO A 927 2.29 49.91 14.10
N GLU A 928 1.90 50.30 12.88
CA GLU A 928 2.71 51.10 11.94
C GLU A 928 4.05 50.45 11.52
N THR A 929 4.26 49.16 11.80
CA THR A 929 5.49 48.46 11.39
C THR A 929 5.68 48.50 9.88
N PHE A 930 4.61 48.32 9.10
CA PHE A 930 4.69 48.33 7.64
C PHE A 930 5.25 49.64 7.10
N ASP A 931 4.75 50.78 7.57
CA ASP A 931 5.18 52.08 7.07
C ASP A 931 6.61 52.41 7.53
N LYS A 932 7.02 51.99 8.73
CA LYS A 932 8.42 52.11 9.20
C LYS A 932 9.40 51.31 8.34
N LEU A 933 8.97 50.16 7.83
CA LEU A 933 9.84 49.29 7.03
C LEU A 933 9.99 49.77 5.58
N LYS A 934 9.07 50.59 5.06
CA LYS A 934 9.19 51.18 3.71
C LYS A 934 10.46 52.00 3.54
N ASP A 935 10.90 52.64 4.62
CA ASP A 935 12.10 53.49 4.64
C ASP A 935 13.39 52.70 4.93
N VAL A 936 13.30 51.37 5.06
CA VAL A 936 14.44 50.48 5.34
C VAL A 936 14.80 49.70 4.06
N ASP A 937 15.93 50.05 3.45
CA ASP A 937 16.46 49.37 2.28
C ASP A 937 17.97 49.07 2.45
N PRO A 938 18.42 47.80 2.42
CA PRO A 938 17.62 46.58 2.25
C PRO A 938 17.00 46.09 3.57
N TRP A 939 15.69 45.81 3.55
CA TRP A 939 15.01 45.13 4.66
C TRP A 939 15.16 43.61 4.58
N SER A 940 15.60 42.98 5.67
CA SER A 940 15.60 41.51 5.80
C SER A 940 14.33 41.00 6.47
N CYS A 941 13.66 40.04 5.85
CA CYS A 941 12.40 39.52 6.36
C CYS A 941 12.57 38.62 7.61
N TYR A 942 11.48 38.35 8.32
CA TYR A 942 11.48 37.58 9.58
C TYR A 942 11.88 36.09 9.46
N ILE A 943 12.06 35.59 8.25
CA ILE A 943 12.67 34.26 7.99
C ILE A 943 14.19 34.37 7.82
N CYS A 944 14.69 35.51 7.31
CA CYS A 944 16.10 35.77 7.12
C CYS A 944 16.78 36.33 8.38
N LEU A 945 16.03 37.04 9.22
CA LEU A 945 16.51 37.58 10.47
C LEU A 945 16.75 36.48 11.52
N PRO A 946 17.57 36.74 12.56
CA PRO A 946 17.78 35.79 13.65
C PRO A 946 16.44 35.34 14.27
N PRO A 947 16.30 34.04 14.63
CA PRO A 947 15.06 33.46 15.13
C PRO A 947 14.79 33.94 16.56
N LYS A 948 14.20 35.14 16.67
CA LYS A 948 13.67 35.72 17.91
C LYS A 948 12.20 36.10 17.73
N LYS A 949 11.57 36.51 18.82
CA LYS A 949 10.19 37.00 18.81
C LYS A 949 10.15 38.45 18.32
N TYR A 950 9.36 38.73 17.30
CA TYR A 950 9.11 40.07 16.74
C TYR A 950 7.63 40.41 16.93
N GLY A 951 7.31 41.20 17.97
CA GLY A 951 5.92 41.34 18.42
C GLY A 951 5.40 40.02 18.98
N ILE A 952 4.33 39.48 18.40
CA ILE A 952 3.83 38.12 18.67
C ILE A 952 4.26 37.12 17.59
N LEU A 953 4.84 37.56 16.47
CA LEU A 953 5.36 36.70 15.41
C LEU A 953 6.69 36.06 15.82
N LYS A 954 6.79 34.73 15.71
CA LYS A 954 8.03 33.99 15.97
C LYS A 954 8.21 32.88 14.93
N LEU A 955 9.37 32.82 14.30
CA LEU A 955 9.74 31.75 13.37
C LEU A 955 9.92 30.44 14.15
N ARG A 956 9.36 29.34 13.66
CA ARG A 956 9.54 28.03 14.28
C ARG A 956 10.99 27.56 14.08
N PRO A 957 11.66 26.95 15.08
CA PRO A 957 13.02 26.44 14.89
C PRO A 957 13.13 25.36 13.80
N ASP A 958 12.07 24.56 13.63
CA ASP A 958 11.94 23.41 12.72
C ASP A 958 11.20 23.76 11.42
N TRP A 959 11.00 25.05 11.11
CA TRP A 959 10.19 25.50 9.97
C TRP A 959 10.62 24.90 8.63
N SER A 960 11.93 24.72 8.43
CA SER A 960 12.54 24.27 7.17
C SER A 960 12.19 22.82 6.83
N VAL A 961 11.89 22.00 7.84
CA VAL A 961 11.42 20.62 7.66
C VAL A 961 9.89 20.62 7.60
N ARG A 962 9.22 21.31 8.53
CA ARG A 962 7.75 21.33 8.63
C ARG A 962 7.05 21.80 7.37
N VAL A 963 7.58 22.83 6.71
CA VAL A 963 6.99 23.32 5.45
C VAL A 963 7.05 22.23 4.37
N GLN A 964 8.08 21.41 4.36
CA GLN A 964 8.23 20.35 3.38
C GLN A 964 7.33 19.15 3.71
N GLU A 965 7.22 18.80 4.99
CA GLU A 965 6.25 17.80 5.47
C GLU A 965 4.80 18.19 5.18
N PHE A 966 4.47 19.48 5.29
CA PHE A 966 3.14 20.00 4.95
C PHE A 966 2.76 19.69 3.49
N PHE A 967 3.75 19.68 2.61
CA PHE A 967 3.61 19.41 1.18
C PHE A 967 4.06 18.00 0.78
N ALA A 968 4.40 17.14 1.74
CA ALA A 968 4.87 15.79 1.48
C ALA A 968 3.76 14.97 0.82
N ASN A 969 4.15 14.23 -0.21
CA ASN A 969 3.23 13.41 -0.97
C ASN A 969 2.86 12.14 -0.19
N ASN A 970 1.72 12.16 0.50
CA ASN A 970 1.18 10.99 1.21
C ASN A 970 0.34 10.05 0.31
N SER A 971 0.35 10.22 -1.02
CA SER A 971 -0.49 9.42 -1.93
C SER A 971 -0.02 7.97 -2.15
N ALA A 972 0.87 7.46 -1.30
CA ALA A 972 1.33 6.08 -1.37
C ALA A 972 1.08 5.37 -0.03
N PHE A 973 -0.12 4.79 0.10
CA PHE A 973 -0.30 3.63 0.98
C PHE A 973 0.52 2.40 0.48
N GLU A 974 1.15 2.50 -0.71
CA GLU A 974 1.86 1.42 -1.41
C GLU A 974 3.40 1.53 -1.36
N PHE A 975 3.99 2.73 -1.25
CA PHE A 975 5.45 2.98 -1.34
C PHE A 975 5.95 3.85 -0.17
N GLU A 976 7.22 3.68 0.22
CA GLU A 976 7.83 4.53 1.26
C GLU A 976 7.97 5.99 0.79
N PRO A 977 7.71 6.98 1.65
CA PRO A 977 7.93 8.38 1.33
C PRO A 977 9.40 8.63 0.95
N HIS A 978 9.63 9.39 -0.13
CA HIS A 978 10.96 9.84 -0.48
C HIS A 978 11.57 10.72 0.62
N ARG A 979 12.92 10.74 0.69
CA ARG A 979 13.66 11.66 1.56
C ARG A 979 13.18 13.09 1.34
N VAL A 980 12.77 13.73 2.42
CA VAL A 980 12.37 15.14 2.45
C VAL A 980 13.59 15.97 2.80
N TYR A 981 13.97 16.91 1.91
CA TYR A 981 15.10 17.80 2.14
C TYR A 981 14.62 19.10 2.81
N PRO A 982 15.27 19.58 3.89
CA PRO A 982 14.89 20.84 4.52
C PRO A 982 15.13 22.04 3.60
N SER A 983 14.26 23.06 3.68
CA SER A 983 14.47 24.34 2.97
C SER A 983 15.82 24.96 3.35
N ILE A 984 16.54 25.52 2.37
CA ILE A 984 17.84 26.14 2.60
C ILE A 984 17.66 27.64 2.90
N PRO A 985 18.27 28.18 3.98
CA PRO A 985 18.29 29.62 4.25
C PRO A 985 18.86 30.42 3.07
N ALA A 986 18.27 31.58 2.74
CA ALA A 986 18.60 32.34 1.53
C ALA A 986 20.10 32.57 1.30
N HIS A 987 20.85 32.93 2.34
CA HIS A 987 22.30 33.19 2.29
C HIS A 987 23.17 31.94 2.04
N LYS A 988 22.62 30.73 2.14
CA LYS A 988 23.32 29.45 1.88
C LYS A 988 22.92 28.82 0.55
N ARG A 989 21.97 29.42 -0.17
CA ARG A 989 21.50 28.89 -1.46
C ARG A 989 22.60 29.09 -2.49
N ARG A 990 22.78 28.08 -3.35
CA ARG A 990 23.74 28.09 -4.45
C ARG A 990 23.04 27.93 -5.80
N PRO A 991 23.69 28.26 -6.92
CA PRO A 991 23.14 28.05 -8.25
C PRO A 991 22.81 26.58 -8.52
N ILE A 992 21.81 26.32 -9.36
CA ILE A 992 21.30 24.97 -9.63
C ILE A 992 22.08 24.28 -10.76
N LYS A 993 22.37 22.98 -10.61
CA LYS A 993 22.91 22.11 -11.68
C LYS A 993 21.85 21.14 -12.17
N VAL A 994 21.64 21.10 -13.49
CA VAL A 994 20.55 20.32 -14.10
C VAL A 994 21.09 19.35 -15.14
N LEU A 995 20.61 18.10 -15.07
CA LEU A 995 20.70 17.13 -16.17
C LEU A 995 19.30 16.92 -16.75
N SER A 996 19.12 17.25 -18.02
CA SER A 996 17.86 17.08 -18.74
C SER A 996 17.99 15.99 -19.79
N LEU A 997 17.20 14.92 -19.65
CA LEU A 997 17.17 13.80 -20.58
C LEU A 997 15.95 13.92 -21.48
N PHE A 998 16.11 13.68 -22.78
CA PHE A 998 15.03 13.87 -23.76
C PHE A 998 14.51 15.33 -23.73
N ASP A 999 15.46 16.28 -23.70
CA ASP A 999 15.21 17.69 -23.37
C ASP A 999 14.22 18.39 -24.32
N GLY A 1000 14.10 17.91 -25.55
CA GLY A 1000 13.26 18.52 -26.57
C GLY A 1000 13.72 19.96 -26.83
N ILE A 1001 12.79 20.91 -26.77
CA ILE A 1001 13.03 22.32 -27.06
C ILE A 1001 13.47 23.14 -25.84
N ALA A 1002 14.22 22.53 -24.91
CA ALA A 1002 14.76 23.17 -23.70
C ALA A 1002 13.70 23.85 -22.81
N THR A 1003 12.57 23.16 -22.60
CA THR A 1003 11.47 23.70 -21.77
C THR A 1003 11.87 23.88 -20.32
N GLY A 1004 12.67 22.95 -19.78
CA GLY A 1004 13.18 23.02 -18.41
C GLY A 1004 14.05 24.25 -18.18
N TYR A 1005 14.99 24.51 -19.08
CA TYR A 1005 15.85 25.70 -19.02
C TYR A 1005 15.04 27.00 -19.10
N LEU A 1006 14.11 27.09 -20.06
CA LEU A 1006 13.23 28.26 -20.20
C LEU A 1006 12.50 28.57 -18.88
N VAL A 1007 11.89 27.56 -18.26
CA VAL A 1007 11.13 27.75 -17.02
C VAL A 1007 12.02 28.11 -15.84
N LEU A 1008 13.22 27.51 -15.73
CA LEU A 1008 14.16 27.89 -14.68
C LEU A 1008 14.60 29.35 -14.83
N LYS A 1009 14.84 29.80 -16.07
CA LYS A 1009 15.14 31.20 -16.37
C LYS A 1009 13.96 32.12 -16.06
N ASP A 1010 12.73 31.78 -16.46
CA ASP A 1010 11.52 32.56 -16.18
C ASP A 1010 11.25 32.69 -14.67
N LEU A 1011 11.60 31.66 -13.89
CA LEU A 1011 11.52 31.71 -12.43
C LEU A 1011 12.70 32.48 -11.81
N GLY A 1012 13.69 32.91 -12.59
CA GLY A 1012 14.83 33.68 -12.11
C GLY A 1012 15.88 32.86 -11.37
N PHE A 1013 16.01 31.55 -11.63
CA PHE A 1013 17.09 30.75 -11.02
C PHE A 1013 18.44 31.11 -11.63
N LYS A 1014 19.48 31.20 -10.78
CA LYS A 1014 20.86 31.13 -11.27
C LYS A 1014 21.19 29.69 -11.62
N ILE A 1015 21.45 29.44 -12.90
CA ILE A 1015 21.78 28.10 -13.43
C ILE A 1015 23.30 28.01 -13.56
N GLU A 1016 23.94 27.16 -12.75
CA GLU A 1016 25.39 26.93 -12.84
C GLU A 1016 25.74 26.16 -14.10
N ARG A 1017 24.97 25.10 -14.36
CA ARG A 1017 25.21 24.18 -15.47
C ARG A 1017 23.91 23.49 -15.87
N TYR A 1018 23.67 23.40 -17.17
CA TYR A 1018 22.55 22.65 -17.74
C TYR A 1018 23.06 21.74 -18.86
N ILE A 1019 23.11 20.44 -18.58
CA ILE A 1019 23.50 19.43 -19.55
C ILE A 1019 22.23 18.77 -20.10
N ALA A 1020 22.10 18.69 -21.43
CA ALA A 1020 20.92 18.18 -22.12
C ALA A 1020 21.28 17.01 -23.04
N SER A 1021 20.55 15.89 -22.96
CA SER A 1021 20.62 14.82 -23.96
C SER A 1021 19.41 14.87 -24.89
N GLU A 1022 19.66 15.08 -26.17
CA GLU A 1022 18.65 15.12 -27.23
C GLU A 1022 19.29 14.66 -28.55
N ILE A 1023 18.51 13.97 -29.40
CA ILE A 1023 18.97 13.43 -30.69
C ILE A 1023 18.27 14.09 -31.89
N CYS A 1024 17.19 14.82 -31.65
CA CYS A 1024 16.45 15.52 -32.69
C CYS A 1024 17.13 16.85 -33.02
N GLU A 1025 17.75 16.94 -34.20
CA GLU A 1025 18.46 18.16 -34.66
C GLU A 1025 17.60 19.43 -34.61
N ASP A 1026 16.33 19.34 -35.02
CA ASP A 1026 15.36 20.46 -34.93
C ASP A 1026 15.20 20.97 -33.48
N SER A 1027 15.16 20.06 -32.50
CA SER A 1027 15.02 20.39 -31.08
C SER A 1027 16.29 21.03 -30.52
N ILE A 1028 17.45 20.47 -30.85
CA ILE A 1028 18.78 20.99 -30.48
C ILE A 1028 18.96 22.40 -31.04
N ALA A 1029 18.59 22.64 -32.30
CA ALA A 1029 18.68 23.95 -32.92
C ALA A 1029 17.83 25.00 -32.19
N VAL A 1030 16.62 24.64 -31.74
CA VAL A 1030 15.78 25.53 -30.91
C VAL A 1030 16.49 25.89 -29.62
N GLY A 1031 16.97 24.90 -28.87
CA GLY A 1031 17.66 25.13 -27.60
C GLY A 1031 18.90 26.02 -27.78
N MET A 1032 19.79 25.66 -28.71
CA MET A 1032 21.04 26.39 -28.96
C MET A 1032 20.81 27.86 -29.35
N ILE A 1033 19.84 28.13 -30.23
CA ILE A 1033 19.58 29.50 -30.71
C ILE A 1033 18.85 30.33 -29.65
N LYS A 1034 17.83 29.78 -28.99
CA LYS A 1034 17.01 30.54 -28.03
C LYS A 1034 17.69 30.80 -26.70
N HIS A 1035 18.65 29.96 -26.32
CA HIS A 1035 19.39 30.09 -25.07
C HIS A 1035 20.87 30.42 -25.30
N GLU A 1036 21.20 31.00 -26.45
CA GLU A 1036 22.52 31.61 -26.74
C GLU A 1036 23.70 30.66 -26.48
N GLY A 1037 23.53 29.36 -26.74
CA GLY A 1037 24.55 28.34 -26.51
C GLY A 1037 24.89 28.06 -25.04
N LYS A 1038 24.08 28.52 -24.06
CA LYS A 1038 24.27 28.24 -22.63
C LYS A 1038 23.97 26.80 -22.21
N LEU A 1039 23.44 26.00 -23.13
CA LEU A 1039 23.11 24.59 -22.94
C LEU A 1039 24.27 23.72 -23.43
N GLU A 1040 24.69 22.75 -22.61
CA GLU A 1040 25.68 21.76 -23.02
C GLU A 1040 24.96 20.52 -23.53
N TYR A 1041 24.92 20.33 -24.86
CA TYR A 1041 24.33 19.13 -25.44
C TYR A 1041 25.31 17.97 -25.42
N VAL A 1042 24.82 16.85 -24.90
CA VAL A 1042 25.46 15.54 -25.01
C VAL A 1042 24.67 14.69 -25.99
N ASN A 1043 25.37 13.71 -26.58
CA ASN A 1043 24.78 12.77 -27.52
C ASN A 1043 23.70 11.91 -26.84
N ASP A 1044 23.26 10.87 -27.54
CA ASP A 1044 22.28 9.90 -27.08
C ASP A 1044 22.50 9.47 -25.62
N VAL A 1045 21.43 9.50 -24.82
CA VAL A 1045 21.42 9.17 -23.39
C VAL A 1045 22.09 7.81 -23.08
N ARG A 1046 22.01 6.87 -24.01
CA ARG A 1046 22.61 5.52 -23.91
C ARG A 1046 24.14 5.57 -23.84
N THR A 1047 24.76 6.65 -24.28
CA THR A 1047 26.22 6.86 -24.25
C THR A 1047 26.70 7.49 -22.94
N ILE A 1048 25.79 7.93 -22.06
CA ILE A 1048 26.15 8.55 -20.78
C ILE A 1048 26.56 7.46 -19.77
N THR A 1049 27.77 7.59 -19.22
CA THR A 1049 28.39 6.61 -18.31
C THR A 1049 28.63 7.21 -16.92
N ARG A 1050 28.97 6.38 -15.92
CA ARG A 1050 29.34 6.86 -14.57
C ARG A 1050 30.51 7.85 -14.61
N LYS A 1051 31.46 7.64 -15.53
CA LYS A 1051 32.63 8.52 -15.71
C LYS A 1051 32.18 9.93 -16.14
N HIS A 1052 31.28 10.02 -17.10
CA HIS A 1052 30.72 11.31 -17.53
C HIS A 1052 30.05 12.04 -16.36
N LEU A 1053 29.22 11.36 -15.57
CA LEU A 1053 28.57 11.97 -14.41
C LEU A 1053 29.57 12.45 -13.35
N ALA A 1054 30.65 11.70 -13.12
CA ALA A 1054 31.71 12.09 -12.19
C ALA A 1054 32.46 13.35 -12.68
N GLU A 1055 32.71 13.47 -13.98
CA GLU A 1055 33.38 14.62 -14.61
C GLU A 1055 32.49 15.87 -14.66
N TRP A 1056 31.19 15.70 -14.89
CA TRP A 1056 30.26 16.83 -14.97
C TRP A 1056 29.90 17.41 -13.61
N GLY A 1057 30.19 16.64 -12.55
CA GLY A 1057 29.92 16.99 -11.16
C GLY A 1057 28.51 16.59 -10.72
N PRO A 1058 28.24 16.62 -9.41
CA PRO A 1058 26.94 16.24 -8.88
C PRO A 1058 25.86 17.21 -9.37
N PHE A 1059 24.76 16.67 -9.91
CA PHE A 1059 23.60 17.46 -10.34
C PHE A 1059 22.56 17.52 -9.24
N ASP A 1060 21.80 18.60 -9.21
CA ASP A 1060 20.77 18.86 -8.22
C ASP A 1060 19.36 18.55 -8.72
N LEU A 1061 19.16 18.60 -10.04
CA LEU A 1061 17.90 18.33 -10.69
C LEU A 1061 18.09 17.39 -11.89
N LEU A 1062 17.42 16.24 -11.87
CA LEU A 1062 17.31 15.33 -13.01
C LEU A 1062 15.89 15.40 -13.59
N ILE A 1063 15.75 15.81 -14.85
CA ILE A 1063 14.43 15.93 -15.49
C ILE A 1063 14.39 15.14 -16.79
N GLY A 1064 13.21 14.63 -17.17
CA GLY A 1064 13.06 14.02 -18.50
C GLY A 1064 11.68 13.47 -18.82
N GLY A 1065 11.37 13.42 -20.11
CA GLY A 1065 10.12 12.85 -20.64
C GLY A 1065 10.43 11.95 -21.84
N SER A 1066 10.47 10.65 -21.63
CA SER A 1066 10.82 9.71 -22.70
C SER A 1066 9.72 9.66 -23.77
N PRO A 1067 10.05 9.32 -25.03
CA PRO A 1067 9.06 9.28 -26.12
C PRO A 1067 7.86 8.38 -25.79
N CYS A 1068 6.65 8.96 -25.85
CA CYS A 1068 5.42 8.27 -25.45
C CYS A 1068 4.81 7.37 -26.53
N ASN A 1069 5.42 7.30 -27.72
CA ASN A 1069 4.83 6.68 -28.91
C ASN A 1069 4.51 5.19 -28.71
N ASP A 1070 5.42 4.44 -28.08
CA ASP A 1070 5.25 3.01 -27.82
C ASP A 1070 4.52 2.72 -26.50
N LEU A 1071 4.33 3.74 -25.65
CA LEU A 1071 3.53 3.64 -24.42
C LEU A 1071 2.06 3.96 -24.65
N SER A 1072 1.77 4.84 -25.62
CA SER A 1072 0.41 5.36 -25.78
C SER A 1072 -0.55 4.35 -26.42
N MET A 1073 -1.65 4.06 -25.73
CA MET A 1073 -2.74 3.20 -26.19
C MET A 1073 -3.42 3.72 -27.47
N VAL A 1074 -3.28 5.00 -27.79
CA VAL A 1074 -3.82 5.58 -29.04
C VAL A 1074 -2.99 5.21 -30.27
N ASN A 1075 -1.79 4.64 -30.08
CA ASN A 1075 -0.97 4.09 -31.14
C ASN A 1075 -1.27 2.59 -31.32
N PRO A 1076 -1.86 2.16 -32.46
CA PRO A 1076 -2.09 0.74 -32.72
C PRO A 1076 -0.80 -0.07 -32.88
N ALA A 1077 0.29 0.58 -33.30
CA ALA A 1077 1.61 -0.04 -33.51
C ALA A 1077 2.52 0.08 -32.28
N ARG A 1078 1.93 0.27 -31.09
CA ARG A 1078 2.68 0.41 -29.83
C ARG A 1078 3.44 -0.88 -29.50
N LYS A 1079 4.64 -0.75 -28.96
CA LYS A 1079 5.44 -1.89 -28.49
C LYS A 1079 5.46 -2.08 -26.96
N GLY A 1080 4.92 -1.14 -26.19
CA GLY A 1080 4.91 -1.20 -24.72
C GLY A 1080 6.20 -0.66 -24.09
N LEU A 1081 6.31 -0.80 -22.76
CA LEU A 1081 7.43 -0.25 -21.98
C LEU A 1081 8.79 -0.92 -22.26
N PHE A 1082 8.81 -2.22 -22.53
CA PHE A 1082 10.05 -3.00 -22.65
C PHE A 1082 10.63 -3.00 -24.07
N GLU A 1083 9.87 -2.55 -25.06
CA GLU A 1083 10.26 -2.54 -26.47
C GLU A 1083 10.23 -1.15 -27.11
N GLY A 1084 10.77 -1.04 -28.33
CA GLY A 1084 10.74 0.20 -29.11
C GLY A 1084 11.37 1.38 -28.36
N THR A 1085 10.69 2.52 -28.38
CA THR A 1085 11.05 3.73 -27.66
C THR A 1085 10.60 3.73 -26.20
N GLY A 1086 9.73 2.80 -25.79
CA GLY A 1086 9.32 2.63 -24.38
C GLY A 1086 10.51 2.36 -23.47
N ARG A 1087 11.49 1.58 -23.96
CA ARG A 1087 12.71 1.22 -23.21
C ARG A 1087 13.54 2.42 -22.76
N LEU A 1088 13.37 3.59 -23.38
CA LEU A 1088 14.09 4.81 -23.00
C LEU A 1088 13.70 5.32 -21.61
N PHE A 1089 12.57 4.85 -21.05
CA PHE A 1089 12.29 5.00 -19.62
C PHE A 1089 13.41 4.41 -18.75
N PHE A 1090 13.94 3.24 -19.11
CA PHE A 1090 15.00 2.58 -18.32
C PHE A 1090 16.32 3.35 -18.35
N GLU A 1091 16.58 4.14 -19.40
CA GLU A 1091 17.74 5.04 -19.44
C GLU A 1091 17.56 6.20 -18.44
N TYR A 1092 16.35 6.74 -18.31
CA TYR A 1092 16.05 7.71 -17.26
C TYR A 1092 16.25 7.08 -15.87
N TYR A 1093 15.69 5.90 -15.64
CA TYR A 1093 15.82 5.18 -14.36
C TYR A 1093 17.28 4.85 -14.02
N ARG A 1094 18.07 4.44 -15.02
CA ARG A 1094 19.52 4.20 -14.89
C ARG A 1094 20.25 5.46 -14.44
N MET A 1095 19.98 6.60 -15.06
CA MET A 1095 20.57 7.89 -14.65
C MET A 1095 20.14 8.29 -13.24
N LEU A 1096 18.85 8.18 -12.92
CA LEU A 1096 18.32 8.47 -11.59
C LEU A 1096 19.04 7.66 -10.51
N THR A 1097 19.22 6.36 -10.73
CA THR A 1097 19.89 5.45 -9.80
C THR A 1097 21.36 5.79 -9.61
N MET A 1098 22.05 6.18 -10.69
CA MET A 1098 23.46 6.56 -10.66
C MET A 1098 23.71 7.93 -10.00
N MET A 1099 22.71 8.83 -10.01
CA MET A 1099 22.83 10.21 -9.50
C MET A 1099 22.28 10.39 -8.09
N ARG A 1100 21.49 9.43 -7.60
CA ARG A 1100 20.88 9.49 -6.27
C ARG A 1100 21.98 9.65 -5.20
N PRO A 1101 21.92 10.69 -4.36
CA PRO A 1101 22.87 10.84 -3.26
C PRO A 1101 22.84 9.62 -2.35
N LYS A 1102 23.99 9.32 -1.75
CA LYS A 1102 24.07 8.33 -0.66
C LYS A 1102 23.30 8.85 0.57
N GLU A 1103 22.97 7.96 1.51
CA GLU A 1103 22.16 8.33 2.68
C GLU A 1103 22.83 9.38 3.57
N ASP A 1104 24.16 9.40 3.62
CA ASP A 1104 25.01 10.35 4.35
C ASP A 1104 25.22 11.68 3.61
N ASP A 1105 24.84 11.79 2.34
CA ASP A 1105 24.93 13.04 1.57
C ASP A 1105 23.64 13.85 1.73
N ASP A 1106 23.68 14.92 2.53
CA ASP A 1106 22.56 15.84 2.80
C ASP A 1106 22.25 16.81 1.65
N ARG A 1107 22.96 16.74 0.52
CA ARG A 1107 22.71 17.61 -0.62
C ARG A 1107 21.30 17.37 -1.19
N PRO A 1108 20.47 18.43 -1.33
CA PRO A 1108 19.18 18.31 -1.97
C PRO A 1108 19.32 17.82 -3.40
N PHE A 1109 18.61 16.75 -3.73
CA PHE A 1109 18.54 16.17 -5.06
C PHE A 1109 17.09 15.93 -5.45
N PHE A 1110 16.71 16.55 -6.56
CA PHE A 1110 15.36 16.52 -7.08
C PHE A 1110 15.33 15.83 -8.44
N TRP A 1111 14.20 15.22 -8.75
CA TRP A 1111 13.98 14.60 -10.04
C TRP A 1111 12.52 14.65 -10.48
N LEU A 1112 12.31 14.65 -11.79
CA LEU A 1112 10.99 14.70 -12.41
C LEU A 1112 10.97 13.89 -13.72
N PHE A 1113 10.11 12.87 -13.75
CA PHE A 1113 9.80 12.11 -14.95
C PHE A 1113 8.36 12.39 -15.42
N GLU A 1114 8.17 12.63 -16.70
CA GLU A 1114 6.86 12.90 -17.31
C GLU A 1114 6.50 11.87 -18.38
N ASN A 1115 5.21 11.51 -18.45
CA ASN A 1115 4.68 10.78 -19.61
C ASN A 1115 3.16 10.91 -19.78
N VAL A 1116 2.63 10.33 -20.87
CA VAL A 1116 1.22 10.44 -21.27
C VAL A 1116 0.27 9.65 -20.36
N VAL A 1117 -0.92 10.20 -20.10
CA VAL A 1117 -1.97 9.52 -19.32
C VAL A 1117 -2.55 8.31 -20.05
N ALA A 1118 -2.58 8.36 -21.38
CA ALA A 1118 -3.12 7.31 -22.22
C ALA A 1118 -2.13 6.14 -22.42
N MET A 1119 -1.42 5.72 -21.37
CA MET A 1119 -0.60 4.50 -21.35
C MET A 1119 -1.39 3.33 -20.75
N SER A 1120 -0.93 2.09 -20.93
CA SER A 1120 -1.60 0.95 -20.32
C SER A 1120 -1.49 0.99 -18.79
N ALA A 1121 -2.46 0.39 -18.09
CA ALA A 1121 -2.42 0.30 -16.63
C ALA A 1121 -1.20 -0.49 -16.14
N HIS A 1122 -0.75 -1.49 -16.91
CA HIS A 1122 0.44 -2.29 -16.63
C HIS A 1122 1.71 -1.44 -16.73
N ASP A 1123 1.92 -0.74 -17.86
CA ASP A 1123 3.11 0.13 -18.04
C ASP A 1123 3.16 1.22 -16.97
N LYS A 1124 2.00 1.80 -16.61
CA LYS A 1124 1.90 2.76 -15.50
C LYS A 1124 2.37 2.15 -14.20
N ALA A 1125 1.84 0.98 -13.84
CA ALA A 1125 2.19 0.29 -12.59
C ALA A 1125 3.69 -0.02 -12.53
N ASP A 1126 4.28 -0.49 -13.63
CA ASP A 1126 5.72 -0.75 -13.73
C ASP A 1126 6.56 0.51 -13.54
N ILE A 1127 6.20 1.61 -14.21
CA ILE A 1127 6.89 2.90 -14.00
C ILE A 1127 6.81 3.34 -12.53
N CYS A 1128 5.64 3.17 -11.87
CA CYS A 1128 5.49 3.49 -10.45
C CYS A 1128 6.40 2.64 -9.56
N ARG A 1129 6.54 1.34 -9.88
CA ARG A 1129 7.39 0.40 -9.15
C ARG A 1129 8.87 0.76 -9.28
N PHE A 1130 9.35 1.00 -10.50
CA PHE A 1130 10.74 1.38 -10.74
C PHE A 1130 11.09 2.72 -10.08
N LEU A 1131 10.21 3.72 -10.18
CA LEU A 1131 10.43 5.04 -9.60
C LEU A 1131 10.11 5.11 -8.10
N GLU A 1132 9.55 4.04 -7.52
CA GLU A 1132 9.13 3.93 -6.12
C GLU A 1132 8.14 5.05 -5.69
N CYS A 1133 7.31 5.51 -6.62
CA CYS A 1133 6.29 6.53 -6.32
C CYS A 1133 5.11 6.48 -7.30
N ASN A 1134 3.95 6.97 -6.84
CA ASN A 1134 2.79 7.17 -7.69
C ASN A 1134 2.89 8.49 -8.48
N PRO A 1135 2.37 8.55 -9.71
CA PRO A 1135 2.34 9.78 -10.46
C PRO A 1135 1.22 10.67 -9.97
N ILE A 1136 1.42 11.97 -10.13
CA ILE A 1136 0.33 12.94 -10.13
C ILE A 1136 -0.21 13.13 -11.54
N LEU A 1137 -1.51 13.40 -11.63
CA LEU A 1137 -2.18 13.75 -12.88
C LEU A 1137 -2.37 15.26 -12.95
N ILE A 1138 -1.72 15.92 -13.92
CA ILE A 1138 -1.96 17.34 -14.21
C ILE A 1138 -2.46 17.48 -15.63
N ASP A 1139 -3.57 18.20 -15.81
CA ASP A 1139 -4.07 18.64 -17.11
C ASP A 1139 -3.83 20.14 -17.27
N ALA A 1140 -3.11 20.51 -18.33
CA ALA A 1140 -2.81 21.90 -18.69
C ALA A 1140 -4.06 22.73 -18.98
N VAL A 1141 -5.25 22.13 -19.20
CA VAL A 1141 -6.49 22.87 -19.48
C VAL A 1141 -6.86 23.88 -18.39
N LYS A 1142 -6.38 23.66 -17.15
CA LYS A 1142 -6.58 24.58 -16.01
C LYS A 1142 -5.78 25.88 -16.12
N VAL A 1143 -4.71 25.89 -16.91
CA VAL A 1143 -3.75 27.02 -17.04
C VAL A 1143 -3.44 27.37 -18.49
N SER A 1144 -4.13 26.74 -19.44
CA SER A 1144 -3.96 26.95 -20.88
C SER A 1144 -5.26 26.64 -21.60
N PRO A 1145 -5.42 27.01 -22.88
CA PRO A 1145 -6.64 26.73 -23.62
C PRO A 1145 -6.64 25.31 -24.22
N ALA A 1146 -5.74 24.40 -23.83
CA ALA A 1146 -5.62 23.07 -24.42
C ALA A 1146 -5.71 21.94 -23.38
N HIS A 1147 -6.46 20.89 -23.72
CA HIS A 1147 -6.41 19.63 -22.97
C HIS A 1147 -5.05 18.95 -23.17
N ARG A 1148 -4.35 18.69 -22.07
CA ARG A 1148 -3.07 18.01 -22.07
C ARG A 1148 -2.80 17.36 -20.72
N ALA A 1149 -3.60 16.35 -20.39
CA ALA A 1149 -3.38 15.52 -19.22
C ALA A 1149 -2.07 14.72 -19.35
N ARG A 1150 -1.24 14.77 -18.31
CA ARG A 1150 0.05 14.07 -18.16
C ARG A 1150 0.23 13.50 -16.76
N TYR A 1151 0.97 12.40 -16.69
CA TYR A 1151 1.48 11.85 -15.44
C TYR A 1151 2.87 12.42 -15.16
N PHE A 1152 3.08 12.83 -13.92
CA PHE A 1152 4.39 13.28 -13.43
C PHE A 1152 4.78 12.45 -12.20
N TRP A 1153 5.94 11.83 -12.25
CA TRP A 1153 6.61 11.16 -11.13
C TRP A 1153 7.77 12.03 -10.69
N GLY A 1154 8.03 12.11 -9.39
CA GLY A 1154 9.12 12.92 -8.89
C GLY A 1154 9.05 13.15 -7.40
N ASN A 1155 10.06 13.82 -6.89
CA ASN A 1155 10.18 14.22 -5.50
C ASN A 1155 10.22 15.74 -5.32
N LEU A 1156 9.74 16.51 -6.31
CA LEU A 1156 9.64 17.97 -6.14
C LEU A 1156 8.65 18.28 -5.00
N PRO A 1157 8.95 19.25 -4.13
CA PRO A 1157 8.06 19.59 -3.04
C PRO A 1157 6.69 20.06 -3.53
N GLY A 1158 5.61 19.58 -2.91
CA GLY A 1158 4.27 20.09 -3.19
C GLY A 1158 3.77 19.83 -4.60
N MET A 1159 4.29 18.82 -5.30
CA MET A 1159 3.79 18.41 -6.63
C MET A 1159 2.27 18.21 -6.67
N ASN A 1160 1.68 17.67 -5.59
CA ASN A 1160 0.24 17.41 -5.47
C ASN A 1160 -0.61 18.67 -5.25
N ARG A 1161 0.02 19.85 -5.06
CA ARG A 1161 -0.72 21.06 -4.75
C ARG A 1161 -1.66 21.45 -5.90
N PRO A 1162 -2.83 22.04 -5.62
CA PRO A 1162 -3.76 22.43 -6.65
C PRO A 1162 -3.09 23.31 -7.71
N LEU A 1163 -3.21 22.90 -8.98
CA LEU A 1163 -2.79 23.74 -10.09
C LEU A 1163 -3.75 24.92 -10.19
N ALA A 1164 -3.21 26.12 -10.02
CA ALA A 1164 -4.01 27.32 -9.92
C ALA A 1164 -3.55 28.36 -10.95
N THR A 1165 -4.52 29.03 -11.56
CA THR A 1165 -4.32 29.95 -12.70
C THR A 1165 -3.71 31.29 -12.27
N SER A 1166 -2.71 31.76 -13.03
CA SER A 1166 -2.17 33.12 -12.95
C SER A 1166 -2.96 34.09 -13.84
N LEU A 1167 -2.94 35.39 -13.53
CA LEU A 1167 -3.52 36.43 -14.41
C LEU A 1167 -2.87 36.47 -15.80
N THR A 1168 -1.63 36.00 -15.91
CA THR A 1168 -0.87 35.93 -17.17
C THR A 1168 -1.26 34.73 -18.03
N ASP A 1169 -1.95 33.74 -17.45
CA ASP A 1169 -2.31 32.51 -18.15
C ASP A 1169 -3.49 32.75 -19.10
N LYS A 1170 -3.29 32.41 -20.36
CA LYS A 1170 -4.32 32.52 -21.40
C LYS A 1170 -5.26 31.33 -21.32
N LEU A 1171 -6.41 31.50 -20.69
CA LEU A 1171 -7.37 30.42 -20.53
C LEU A 1171 -8.24 30.20 -21.77
N ASP A 1172 -8.62 31.26 -22.48
CA ASP A 1172 -9.45 31.12 -23.67
C ASP A 1172 -8.58 31.09 -24.93
N LEU A 1173 -8.96 30.24 -25.89
CA LEU A 1173 -8.25 30.11 -27.16
C LEU A 1173 -8.15 31.47 -27.87
N GLN A 1174 -9.18 32.30 -27.75
CA GLN A 1174 -9.23 33.62 -28.37
C GLN A 1174 -8.08 34.52 -27.91
N ASP A 1175 -7.60 34.39 -26.67
CA ASP A 1175 -6.48 35.17 -26.12
C ASP A 1175 -5.12 34.75 -26.72
N CYS A 1176 -5.07 33.58 -27.36
CA CYS A 1176 -3.90 33.06 -28.05
C CYS A 1176 -3.87 33.38 -29.55
N LEU A 1177 -4.99 33.80 -30.14
CA LEU A 1177 -5.08 34.03 -31.59
C LEU A 1177 -4.52 35.40 -32.01
N GLU A 1178 -4.08 35.48 -33.26
CA GLU A 1178 -3.70 36.78 -33.85
C GLU A 1178 -4.92 37.63 -34.22
N ILE A 1179 -4.70 38.94 -34.37
CA ILE A 1179 -5.74 39.92 -34.68
C ILE A 1179 -6.46 39.54 -35.99
N GLY A 1180 -7.79 39.62 -35.99
CA GLY A 1180 -8.63 39.29 -37.16
C GLY A 1180 -9.02 37.82 -37.28
N ARG A 1181 -8.63 36.99 -36.31
CA ARG A 1181 -8.98 35.56 -36.24
C ARG A 1181 -9.92 35.30 -35.06
N THR A 1182 -10.92 34.46 -35.28
CA THR A 1182 -11.96 34.16 -34.27
C THR A 1182 -11.90 32.70 -33.86
N ALA A 1183 -11.84 32.44 -32.55
CA ALA A 1183 -11.91 31.10 -31.98
C ALA A 1183 -13.33 30.54 -32.13
N LYS A 1184 -13.45 29.32 -32.63
CA LYS A 1184 -14.72 28.57 -32.66
C LYS A 1184 -15.01 27.85 -31.34
N PHE A 1185 -13.97 27.66 -30.52
CA PHE A 1185 -14.03 26.93 -29.26
C PHE A 1185 -13.18 27.68 -28.22
N ASN A 1186 -13.62 27.68 -26.96
CA ASN A 1186 -12.85 28.28 -25.87
C ASN A 1186 -11.62 27.44 -25.52
N LYS A 1187 -11.76 26.11 -25.57
CA LYS A 1187 -10.68 25.14 -25.31
C LYS A 1187 -10.52 24.20 -26.50
N VAL A 1188 -9.29 23.79 -26.78
CA VAL A 1188 -8.96 22.82 -27.83
C VAL A 1188 -8.60 21.46 -27.23
N ARG A 1189 -8.88 20.41 -28.00
CA ARG A 1189 -8.42 19.04 -27.70
C ARG A 1189 -6.89 18.92 -27.74
N THR A 1190 -6.39 17.78 -27.27
CA THR A 1190 -4.95 17.48 -27.21
C THR A 1190 -4.27 17.60 -28.58
N ILE A 1191 -3.44 18.63 -28.70
CA ILE A 1191 -2.60 18.85 -29.87
C ILE A 1191 -1.38 17.93 -29.77
N THR A 1192 -1.12 17.18 -30.83
CA THR A 1192 0.00 16.24 -30.94
C THR A 1192 0.92 16.60 -32.11
N THR A 1193 1.93 15.77 -32.36
CA THR A 1193 2.84 15.90 -33.49
C THR A 1193 2.16 15.77 -34.86
N LYS A 1194 0.95 15.21 -34.93
CA LYS A 1194 0.20 15.03 -36.18
C LYS A 1194 -0.70 16.24 -36.45
N SER A 1195 -0.64 16.82 -37.64
CA SER A 1195 -1.46 17.99 -38.04
C SER A 1195 -2.97 17.77 -37.91
N ASN A 1196 -3.44 16.54 -38.14
CA ASN A 1196 -4.85 16.18 -37.96
C ASN A 1196 -5.35 16.30 -36.51
N SER A 1197 -4.47 16.32 -35.51
CA SER A 1197 -4.86 16.52 -34.10
C SER A 1197 -5.41 17.91 -33.79
N ILE A 1198 -5.19 18.88 -34.67
CA ILE A 1198 -5.74 20.25 -34.54
C ILE A 1198 -7.26 20.25 -34.72
N LYS A 1199 -7.80 19.32 -35.51
CA LYS A 1199 -9.25 19.19 -35.71
C LYS A 1199 -9.93 18.79 -34.39
N GLN A 1200 -11.10 19.37 -34.13
CA GLN A 1200 -11.85 19.09 -32.90
C GLN A 1200 -12.67 17.79 -33.01
N GLY A 1201 -11.97 16.66 -33.22
CA GLY A 1201 -12.51 15.33 -33.47
C GLY A 1201 -11.97 14.68 -34.75
N LYS A 1202 -12.16 13.37 -34.94
CA LYS A 1202 -11.64 12.62 -36.11
C LYS A 1202 -12.04 13.26 -37.46
N MET A 1203 -13.27 13.75 -37.54
CA MET A 1203 -13.83 14.48 -38.70
C MET A 1203 -14.38 15.86 -38.28
N GLY A 1204 -13.88 16.42 -37.16
CA GLY A 1204 -14.36 17.68 -36.61
C GLY A 1204 -13.83 18.91 -37.36
N PRO A 1205 -14.43 20.10 -37.14
CA PRO A 1205 -13.99 21.35 -37.74
C PRO A 1205 -12.63 21.80 -37.18
N LEU A 1206 -11.96 22.70 -37.90
CA LEU A 1206 -10.80 23.40 -37.37
C LEU A 1206 -11.21 24.41 -36.28
N PRO A 1207 -10.34 24.68 -35.28
CA PRO A 1207 -10.72 25.45 -34.11
C PRO A 1207 -10.80 26.96 -34.35
N VAL A 1208 -10.35 27.46 -35.50
CA VAL A 1208 -10.26 28.89 -35.81
C VAL A 1208 -11.03 29.20 -37.09
N SER A 1209 -11.61 30.40 -37.16
CA SER A 1209 -12.12 30.98 -38.39
C SER A 1209 -11.42 32.30 -38.72
N MET A 1210 -11.12 32.50 -39.99
CA MET A 1210 -10.62 33.76 -40.53
C MET A 1210 -11.48 34.13 -41.75
N ASN A 1211 -12.07 35.31 -41.74
CA ASN A 1211 -12.97 35.79 -42.81
C ASN A 1211 -14.11 34.81 -43.16
N GLY A 1212 -14.69 34.15 -42.14
CA GLY A 1212 -15.79 33.20 -42.31
C GLY A 1212 -15.38 31.82 -42.84
N LYS A 1213 -14.10 31.57 -43.11
CA LYS A 1213 -13.57 30.25 -43.51
C LYS A 1213 -12.87 29.56 -42.35
N GLU A 1214 -12.83 28.23 -42.37
CA GLU A 1214 -12.05 27.45 -41.40
C GLU A 1214 -10.56 27.65 -41.64
N ASP A 1215 -9.79 27.82 -40.57
CA ASP A 1215 -8.34 27.91 -40.66
C ASP A 1215 -7.65 27.15 -39.52
N TYR A 1216 -6.41 26.76 -39.75
CA TYR A 1216 -5.60 26.07 -38.76
C TYR A 1216 -5.00 27.03 -37.75
N LEU A 1217 -4.59 26.50 -36.60
CA LEU A 1217 -3.71 27.22 -35.68
C LEU A 1217 -2.35 27.48 -36.33
N TRP A 1218 -1.90 28.73 -36.24
CA TRP A 1218 -0.55 29.14 -36.64
C TRP A 1218 0.47 28.70 -35.59
N CYS A 1219 1.74 28.56 -35.99
CA CYS A 1219 2.79 28.12 -35.06
C CYS A 1219 2.98 29.09 -33.87
N THR A 1220 2.81 30.40 -34.08
CA THR A 1220 2.85 31.40 -33.01
C THR A 1220 1.68 31.28 -32.03
N GLU A 1221 0.50 30.92 -32.54
CA GLU A 1221 -0.68 30.62 -31.71
C GLU A 1221 -0.47 29.31 -30.93
N LEU A 1222 0.12 28.29 -31.56
CA LEU A 1222 0.51 27.03 -30.88
C LEU A 1222 1.54 27.26 -29.77
N GLU A 1223 2.55 28.09 -30.00
CA GLU A 1223 3.50 28.50 -28.95
C GLU A 1223 2.77 29.13 -27.77
N SER A 1224 1.88 30.11 -28.04
CA SER A 1224 1.08 30.76 -27.01
C SER A 1224 0.16 29.80 -26.26
N ILE A 1225 -0.43 28.80 -26.93
CA ILE A 1225 -1.29 27.77 -26.30
C ILE A 1225 -0.47 26.89 -25.35
N PHE A 1226 0.77 26.56 -25.71
CA PHE A 1226 1.65 25.72 -24.88
C PHE A 1226 2.36 26.52 -23.78
N GLY A 1227 2.23 27.85 -23.81
CA GLY A 1227 2.81 28.80 -22.86
C GLY A 1227 4.22 29.27 -23.22
N PHE A 1228 4.69 28.98 -24.43
CA PHE A 1228 5.97 29.50 -24.93
C PHE A 1228 5.83 30.96 -25.38
N PRO A 1229 6.92 31.76 -25.31
CA PRO A 1229 6.99 33.05 -25.97
C PRO A 1229 6.68 32.92 -27.48
N LYS A 1230 6.02 33.92 -28.06
CA LYS A 1230 5.81 33.94 -29.50
C LYS A 1230 7.16 33.92 -30.23
N HIS A 1231 7.22 33.16 -31.32
CA HIS A 1231 8.42 32.91 -32.13
C HIS A 1231 9.51 32.07 -31.44
N TYR A 1232 9.17 31.33 -30.37
CA TYR A 1232 10.14 30.47 -29.67
C TYR A 1232 10.70 29.34 -30.57
N THR A 1233 9.89 28.75 -31.45
CA THR A 1233 10.35 27.71 -32.38
C THR A 1233 10.68 28.25 -33.77
N ASP A 1234 10.72 29.57 -33.93
CA ASP A 1234 11.02 30.23 -35.20
C ASP A 1234 12.53 30.32 -35.42
N VAL A 1235 13.14 29.17 -35.74
CA VAL A 1235 14.58 29.03 -35.93
C VAL A 1235 14.89 28.07 -37.08
N ASN A 1236 16.12 28.14 -37.60
CA ASN A 1236 16.70 27.17 -38.53
C ASN A 1236 15.84 26.87 -39.79
N ASN A 1237 15.08 27.85 -40.28
CA ASN A 1237 14.17 27.70 -41.43
C ASN A 1237 13.20 26.51 -41.33
N MET A 1238 12.83 26.10 -40.11
CA MET A 1238 11.91 24.98 -39.90
C MET A 1238 10.53 25.26 -40.50
N GLY A 1239 10.06 24.32 -41.33
CA GLY A 1239 8.71 24.38 -41.87
C GLY A 1239 7.64 24.21 -40.78
N ARG A 1240 6.40 24.59 -41.10
CA ARG A 1240 5.25 24.50 -40.20
C ARG A 1240 5.07 23.11 -39.55
N GLY A 1241 5.27 22.04 -40.32
CA GLY A 1241 5.15 20.66 -39.82
C GLY A 1241 6.22 20.29 -38.78
N GLN A 1242 7.47 20.74 -38.99
CA GLN A 1242 8.57 20.53 -38.05
C GLN A 1242 8.32 21.28 -36.74
N ARG A 1243 7.93 22.56 -36.82
CA ARG A 1243 7.56 23.38 -35.66
C ARG A 1243 6.43 22.77 -34.85
N GLN A 1244 5.37 22.28 -35.51
CA GLN A 1244 4.30 21.57 -34.82
C GLN A 1244 4.80 20.27 -34.15
N LYS A 1245 5.70 19.53 -34.78
CA LYS A 1245 6.24 18.27 -34.24
C LYS A 1245 7.04 18.51 -32.96
N VAL A 1246 7.89 19.53 -32.91
CA VAL A 1246 8.66 19.86 -31.70
C VAL A 1246 7.76 20.41 -30.58
N LEU A 1247 6.78 21.26 -30.91
CA LEU A 1247 5.79 21.76 -29.94
C LEU A 1247 4.93 20.62 -29.37
N GLY A 1248 4.45 19.71 -30.21
CA GLY A 1248 3.62 18.58 -29.78
C GLY A 1248 4.33 17.60 -28.81
N ARG A 1249 5.68 17.61 -28.81
CA ARG A 1249 6.53 16.83 -27.89
C ARG A 1249 6.92 17.57 -26.61
N SER A 1250 7.04 18.90 -26.67
CA SER A 1250 7.45 19.77 -25.55
C SER A 1250 6.54 19.67 -24.33
N TRP A 1251 6.95 20.15 -23.16
CA TRP A 1251 6.03 20.28 -22.02
C TRP A 1251 5.12 21.52 -22.12
N SER A 1252 4.10 21.59 -21.27
CA SER A 1252 3.37 22.84 -21.06
C SER A 1252 4.15 23.73 -20.09
N VAL A 1253 4.58 24.90 -20.55
CA VAL A 1253 5.37 25.86 -19.76
C VAL A 1253 4.73 26.18 -18.40
N PRO A 1254 3.44 26.57 -18.30
CA PRO A 1254 2.83 26.89 -17.00
C PRO A 1254 2.76 25.70 -16.05
N VAL A 1255 2.62 24.47 -16.56
CA VAL A 1255 2.64 23.26 -15.73
C VAL A 1255 4.03 23.02 -15.14
N ILE A 1256 5.08 23.15 -15.94
CA ILE A 1256 6.46 22.98 -15.44
C ILE A 1256 6.85 24.12 -14.50
N ARG A 1257 6.40 25.35 -14.78
CA ARG A 1257 6.57 26.49 -13.87
C ARG A 1257 5.95 26.22 -12.49
N HIS A 1258 4.74 25.65 -12.47
CA HIS A 1258 4.10 25.21 -11.24
C HIS A 1258 4.93 24.15 -10.49
N LEU A 1259 5.46 23.16 -11.20
CA LEU A 1259 6.24 22.08 -10.59
C LEU A 1259 7.61 22.56 -10.06
N PHE A 1260 8.29 23.48 -10.76
CA PHE A 1260 9.62 23.96 -10.38
C PHE A 1260 9.61 25.11 -9.37
N ALA A 1261 8.50 25.85 -9.23
CA ALA A 1261 8.42 27.00 -8.32
C ALA A 1261 8.90 26.74 -6.86
N PRO A 1262 8.61 25.58 -6.23
CA PRO A 1262 9.08 25.27 -4.88
C PRO A 1262 10.61 25.14 -4.75
N LEU A 1263 11.33 24.92 -5.86
CA LEU A 1263 12.80 24.83 -5.86
C LEU A 1263 13.47 26.16 -5.45
N LYS A 1264 12.74 27.28 -5.49
CA LYS A 1264 13.21 28.59 -5.00
C LYS A 1264 13.53 28.57 -3.50
N ASP A 1265 13.05 27.58 -2.75
CA ASP A 1265 13.43 27.43 -1.35
C ASP A 1265 14.80 26.76 -1.12
N TYR A 1266 15.44 26.28 -2.18
CA TYR A 1266 16.68 25.50 -2.14
C TYR A 1266 17.83 26.16 -2.90
N PHE A 1267 17.54 26.80 -4.03
CA PHE A 1267 18.56 27.31 -4.95
C PHE A 1267 18.55 28.83 -5.07
N GLU A 1268 19.69 29.37 -5.48
CA GLU A 1268 19.92 30.80 -5.65
C GLU A 1268 19.09 31.37 -6.81
N CYS A 1269 18.54 32.56 -6.61
CA CYS A 1269 17.79 33.29 -7.62
C CYS A 1269 18.52 34.60 -7.99
N GLU A 1270 18.29 35.08 -9.21
CA GLU A 1270 18.66 36.42 -9.63
C GLU A 1270 17.82 37.44 -8.84
N SER A 1271 18.49 38.50 -8.38
CA SER A 1271 17.93 39.58 -7.54
C SER A 1271 17.27 40.66 -8.37
#